data_AF-A0A1I6I3S8-F1
#
_entry.id   AF-A0A1I6I3S8-F1
#
_cell.length_a   1.000
_cell.length_b   1.000
_cell.length_c   1.000
_cell.angle_alpha   90.00
_cell.angle_beta   90.00
_cell.angle_gamma   90.00
#
_symmetry.space_group_name_H-M   'P 1'
#
loop_
_entity.id
_entity.type
_entity.pdbx_description
1 polymer ?
#
loop_
_entity_poly.entity_id
_entity_poly.type
_entity_poly.pdbx_seq_one_letter_code
_entity_poly.pdbx_strand_id
1 'polypeptide(L)'
;MAHQTKLLKQELSTEKLKEYFPNGQVNTYSKGYIISYIHKKVSTFRWLLEGGVNYYISFENPESDILVCQNSEPFSTIGLNGFNTPQRFTYKAVVSSPKATFFEIPFIALEAYLKKGHQNILLKNIGAKLYRVLQTALLKQTELLNPVRFQPFVEDRQFFISPVAEHEEIVSLMRRSPFLDYFEEENLMALAGLAERREYEPDEVLYVQDGSSNGLFILIHGEVTIKRIENTIEIKQRSIKNAGFVFGWSCLLKEKDICSAITNTKTSAYFIPDGELMKLFRKDDAFEGQFFKRLLWLMGNQLNAAFVRYIGLLGEHSIEAVYQLISNNKSRLLLSSPLHQVPHLLKSNTTKQFAYDALIGLVKKGTSLERHIASLSLELLSEDQKEHEFISGLQQIYENVAEKESQNPKMNRKVCAELTVKVFDKVPYIIEGLENLPESTGNIFIYNHLVNDQHYVLNNNFQITLDSHFLSAMVLYKKYNEPGIRTVRIGKGQEYGHQNYYDNLGYINVYTQESEQQTATCKKESRSIFYSEASKYLQNDYNLIISPEGTSYRTDESPGPFKMGAFKLALNTVPEPYIIPVVMVNFDHRIGKSLYYCAIKEPFKLSEKVPSRNNADLYAFVQQYENNYKGYVQTAIKRAEQLNVSSSGADSLEEPPAIWCNEIKRLKRRVDKLETQENLIAFYGSSSVRLWVNMKRDLSPFNVVNLGFGGSTFAWCIHYFDEIFKEANPSKIVLYAGENDLNDGKTPQEVLSGCMELVQLVKNKYPDIELALISLKPSVEREHLIPLIMETNLMLSKYFITELNAQYINVFAQMITTDNRPIPELYLSDGLHLNKQGYALWSTAIKKALQAADSLELEI
;
A
#
# COMPACT_ATOMS: atom_id res chain seq x y z
N MET A 1 27.89 12.58 -27.94
CA MET A 1 26.70 12.92 -27.11
C MET A 1 26.13 14.31 -27.43
N ALA A 2 26.93 15.40 -27.46
CA ALA A 2 26.44 16.76 -27.71
C ALA A 2 25.68 17.00 -29.05
N HIS A 3 26.04 16.30 -30.13
CA HIS A 3 25.35 16.44 -31.43
C HIS A 3 23.95 15.79 -31.45
N GLN A 4 23.76 14.70 -30.68
CA GLN A 4 22.47 14.00 -30.54
C GLN A 4 21.52 14.68 -29.56
N THR A 5 22.03 15.31 -28.51
CA THR A 5 21.24 16.20 -27.63
C THR A 5 20.62 17.34 -28.44
N LYS A 6 21.28 17.78 -29.52
CA LYS A 6 20.79 18.79 -30.46
C LYS A 6 19.72 18.28 -31.44
N LEU A 7 19.74 17.01 -31.81
CA LEU A 7 18.79 16.39 -32.76
C LEU A 7 17.47 15.94 -32.09
N LEU A 8 17.52 15.48 -30.83
CA LEU A 8 16.32 15.11 -30.05
C LEU A 8 15.62 16.31 -29.38
N LYS A 9 16.35 17.41 -29.11
CA LYS A 9 15.78 18.71 -28.70
C LYS A 9 15.34 19.57 -29.88
N GLN A 10 15.31 19.04 -31.10
CA GLN A 10 14.67 19.75 -32.19
C GLN A 10 13.16 19.78 -31.94
N GLU A 11 12.69 20.86 -31.33
CA GLU A 11 11.25 21.10 -31.17
C GLU A 11 10.57 20.98 -32.54
N LEU A 12 9.48 20.21 -32.56
CA LEU A 12 8.60 20.10 -33.69
C LEU A 12 7.97 21.48 -33.91
N SER A 13 8.00 21.98 -35.14
CA SER A 13 7.40 23.25 -35.52
C SER A 13 6.39 23.04 -36.65
N THR A 14 5.53 24.04 -36.87
CA THR A 14 4.57 24.01 -37.98
C THR A 14 5.26 23.93 -39.33
N GLU A 15 6.43 24.57 -39.50
CA GLU A 15 7.25 24.53 -40.70
C GLU A 15 7.78 23.13 -40.97
N LYS A 16 8.31 22.45 -39.94
CA LYS A 16 8.76 21.06 -40.05
C LYS A 16 7.62 20.11 -40.35
N LEU A 17 6.44 20.32 -39.76
CA LEU A 17 5.26 19.52 -40.08
C LEU A 17 4.84 19.68 -41.55
N LYS A 18 4.92 20.90 -42.11
CA LYS A 18 4.71 21.16 -43.54
C LYS A 18 5.79 20.53 -44.42
N GLU A 19 7.04 20.49 -43.97
CA GLU A 19 8.12 19.78 -44.66
C GLU A 19 7.84 18.27 -44.71
N TYR A 20 7.46 17.67 -43.58
CA TYR A 20 7.12 16.25 -43.51
C TYR A 20 5.85 15.91 -44.29
N PHE A 21 4.86 16.83 -44.27
CA PHE A 21 3.55 16.65 -44.87
C PHE A 21 3.14 17.90 -45.67
N PRO A 22 3.62 18.06 -46.93
CA PRO A 22 3.33 19.24 -47.74
C PRO A 22 1.84 19.49 -48.00
N ASN A 23 1.04 18.43 -48.00
CA ASN A 23 -0.41 18.49 -48.20
C ASN A 23 -1.20 18.61 -46.88
N GLY A 24 -0.53 18.77 -45.74
CA GLY A 24 -1.19 18.95 -44.44
C GLY A 24 -1.90 20.30 -44.35
N GLN A 25 -3.02 20.33 -43.65
CA GLN A 25 -3.89 21.51 -43.55
C GLN A 25 -3.84 22.09 -42.14
N VAL A 26 -3.97 23.42 -42.03
CA VAL A 26 -4.13 24.10 -40.75
C VAL A 26 -5.59 24.51 -40.61
N ASN A 27 -6.29 23.89 -39.67
CA ASN A 27 -7.72 24.08 -39.43
C ASN A 27 -7.97 24.64 -38.04
N THR A 28 -8.91 25.56 -37.90
CA THR A 28 -9.30 26.17 -36.62
C THR A 28 -10.76 25.88 -36.32
N TYR A 29 -11.03 25.41 -35.10
CA TYR A 29 -12.36 25.04 -34.63
C TYR A 29 -12.76 25.85 -33.42
N SER A 30 -14.06 26.16 -33.29
CA SER A 30 -14.61 26.87 -32.14
C SER A 30 -14.83 25.96 -30.94
N LYS A 31 -14.96 26.56 -29.75
CA LYS A 31 -15.37 25.87 -28.52
C LYS A 31 -16.58 24.96 -28.75
N GLY A 32 -16.54 23.76 -28.18
CA GLY A 32 -17.60 22.75 -28.29
C GLY A 32 -17.53 21.87 -29.54
N TYR A 33 -16.64 22.18 -30.50
CA TYR A 33 -16.44 21.30 -31.66
C TYR A 33 -15.86 19.95 -31.23
N ILE A 34 -16.49 18.86 -31.65
CA ILE A 34 -16.08 17.49 -31.29
C ILE A 34 -15.06 16.99 -32.30
N ILE A 35 -13.83 16.78 -31.84
CA ILE A 35 -12.69 16.33 -32.66
C ILE A 35 -12.73 14.81 -32.88
N SER A 36 -13.16 14.06 -31.87
CA SER A 36 -13.31 12.60 -31.94
C SER A 36 -14.52 12.12 -31.15
N TYR A 37 -15.20 11.11 -31.70
CA TYR A 37 -16.20 10.33 -31.00
C TYR A 37 -15.67 8.91 -30.78
N ILE A 38 -16.04 8.33 -29.65
CA ILE A 38 -15.71 6.94 -29.33
C ILE A 38 -16.22 5.98 -30.42
N HIS A 39 -15.45 4.93 -30.71
CA HIS A 39 -15.69 3.92 -31.76
C HIS A 39 -15.68 4.40 -33.22
N LYS A 40 -15.61 5.72 -33.49
CA LYS A 40 -15.43 6.20 -34.87
C LYS A 40 -14.05 5.83 -35.40
N LYS A 41 -13.99 5.57 -36.71
CA LYS A 41 -12.73 5.28 -37.40
C LYS A 41 -11.82 6.50 -37.36
N VAL A 42 -10.55 6.28 -37.06
CA VAL A 42 -9.51 7.31 -37.15
C VAL A 42 -9.13 7.45 -38.62
N SER A 43 -9.54 8.55 -39.25
CA SER A 43 -9.17 8.91 -40.63
C SER A 43 -8.13 10.02 -40.69
N THR A 44 -8.04 10.83 -39.64
CA THR A 44 -7.24 12.06 -39.59
C THR A 44 -6.37 12.04 -38.35
N PHE A 45 -5.10 12.36 -38.52
CA PHE A 45 -4.16 12.59 -37.42
C PHE A 45 -3.95 14.10 -37.26
N ARG A 46 -3.93 14.57 -36.02
CA ARG A 46 -3.93 16.00 -35.68
C ARG A 46 -2.85 16.34 -34.68
N TRP A 47 -2.15 17.45 -34.88
CA TRP A 47 -1.32 18.12 -33.88
C TRP A 47 -2.00 19.41 -33.45
N LEU A 48 -2.21 19.60 -32.15
CA LEU A 48 -2.71 20.86 -31.58
C LEU A 48 -1.62 21.93 -31.73
N LEU A 49 -1.87 23.00 -32.48
CA LEU A 49 -0.93 24.13 -32.60
C LEU A 49 -1.20 25.19 -31.54
N GLU A 50 -2.48 25.51 -31.30
CA GLU A 50 -2.92 26.53 -30.36
C GLU A 50 -4.31 26.18 -29.78
N GLY A 51 -4.59 26.57 -28.54
CA GLY A 51 -5.86 26.36 -27.86
C GLY A 51 -5.85 25.16 -26.91
N GLY A 52 -7.03 24.63 -26.61
CA GLY A 52 -7.23 23.57 -25.64
C GLY A 52 -8.28 22.55 -26.06
N VAL A 53 -8.09 21.31 -25.61
CA VAL A 53 -8.98 20.18 -25.83
C VAL A 53 -9.28 19.49 -24.51
N ASN A 54 -10.55 19.16 -24.30
CA ASN A 54 -11.01 18.35 -23.19
C ASN A 54 -11.29 16.93 -23.66
N TYR A 55 -10.85 15.94 -22.87
CA TYR A 55 -11.13 14.53 -23.06
C TYR A 55 -12.25 14.10 -22.13
N TYR A 56 -13.20 13.35 -22.69
CA TYR A 56 -14.36 12.82 -21.98
C TYR A 56 -14.45 11.31 -22.13
N ILE A 57 -14.91 10.65 -21.08
CA ILE A 57 -15.50 9.32 -21.19
C ILE A 57 -17.00 9.49 -21.37
N SER A 58 -17.54 8.82 -22.39
CA SER A 58 -18.92 8.95 -22.77
C SER A 58 -19.78 7.82 -22.25
N PHE A 59 -20.94 8.17 -21.72
CA PHE A 59 -21.97 7.25 -21.25
C PHE A 59 -23.10 7.14 -22.28
N GLU A 60 -24.09 6.29 -22.01
CA GLU A 60 -25.27 6.14 -22.88
C GLU A 60 -26.04 7.46 -23.03
N ASN A 61 -26.11 8.26 -21.95
CA ASN A 61 -26.59 9.63 -21.98
C ASN A 61 -25.39 10.60 -22.14
N PRO A 62 -25.32 11.39 -23.24
CA PRO A 62 -24.26 12.38 -23.45
C PRO A 62 -24.17 13.47 -22.38
N GLU A 63 -25.25 13.75 -21.64
CA GLU A 63 -25.23 14.69 -20.51
C GLU A 63 -24.44 14.14 -19.31
N SER A 64 -24.22 12.83 -19.28
CA SER A 64 -23.44 12.13 -18.25
C SER A 64 -21.96 11.99 -18.63
N ASP A 65 -21.49 12.62 -19.71
CA ASP A 65 -20.09 12.60 -20.10
C ASP A 65 -19.20 13.19 -18.99
N ILE A 66 -18.20 12.42 -18.56
CA ILE A 66 -17.28 12.84 -17.50
C ILE A 66 -16.02 13.41 -18.11
N LEU A 67 -15.66 14.64 -17.72
CA LEU A 67 -14.38 15.26 -18.06
C LEU A 67 -13.25 14.58 -17.28
N VAL A 68 -12.33 13.93 -18.00
CA VAL A 68 -11.24 13.13 -17.42
C VAL A 68 -9.85 13.74 -17.60
N CYS A 69 -9.69 14.64 -18.58
CA CYS A 69 -8.42 15.34 -18.80
C CYS A 69 -8.65 16.61 -19.60
N GLN A 70 -7.89 17.65 -19.29
CA GLN A 70 -7.78 18.86 -20.10
C GLN A 70 -6.36 18.95 -20.66
N ASN A 71 -6.21 19.42 -21.89
CA ASN A 71 -4.92 19.48 -22.55
C ASN A 71 -4.82 20.70 -23.45
N SER A 72 -3.83 21.55 -23.19
CA SER A 72 -3.45 22.70 -24.01
C SER A 72 -1.98 22.65 -24.44
N GLU A 73 -1.31 21.51 -24.25
CA GLU A 73 0.10 21.34 -24.61
C GLU A 73 0.27 21.46 -26.14
N PRO A 74 1.08 22.41 -26.63
CA PRO A 74 1.36 22.52 -28.06
C PRO A 74 1.99 21.25 -28.62
N PHE A 75 1.60 20.93 -29.85
CA PHE A 75 1.95 19.73 -30.61
C PHE A 75 1.50 18.41 -29.98
N SER A 76 0.65 18.43 -28.95
CA SER A 76 -0.05 17.23 -28.51
C SER A 76 -0.94 16.67 -29.63
N THR A 77 -1.06 15.34 -29.67
CA THR A 77 -1.63 14.65 -30.83
C THR A 77 -2.96 13.99 -30.54
N ILE A 78 -3.87 14.04 -31.53
CA ILE A 78 -5.13 13.30 -31.54
C ILE A 78 -5.15 12.39 -32.77
N GLY A 79 -5.53 11.12 -32.57
CA GLY A 79 -5.53 10.10 -33.63
C GLY A 79 -4.57 8.93 -33.40
N LEU A 80 -3.93 8.84 -32.24
CA LEU A 80 -3.02 7.73 -31.89
C LEU A 80 -3.66 6.35 -31.99
N ASN A 81 -4.96 6.23 -31.72
CA ASN A 81 -5.67 4.96 -31.89
C ASN A 81 -5.69 4.46 -33.34
N GLY A 82 -5.34 5.32 -34.32
CA GLY A 82 -5.17 4.91 -35.72
C GLY A 82 -4.06 3.88 -35.91
N PHE A 83 -3.08 3.79 -35.00
CA PHE A 83 -2.05 2.74 -35.04
C PHE A 83 -2.57 1.35 -34.65
N ASN A 84 -3.81 1.27 -34.15
CA ASN A 84 -4.34 0.05 -33.53
C ASN A 84 -5.53 -0.46 -34.32
N THR A 85 -5.40 -1.57 -35.04
CA THR A 85 -6.52 -2.20 -35.76
C THR A 85 -7.71 -2.47 -34.84
N PRO A 86 -8.97 -2.15 -35.23
CA PRO A 86 -9.45 -1.61 -36.51
C PRO A 86 -9.48 -0.07 -36.60
N GLN A 87 -8.52 0.63 -36.00
CA GLN A 87 -8.30 2.08 -36.04
C GLN A 87 -9.49 2.87 -35.49
N ARG A 88 -9.89 2.62 -34.25
CA ARG A 88 -11.06 3.26 -33.62
C ARG A 88 -10.67 4.08 -32.39
N PHE A 89 -11.24 5.28 -32.26
CA PHE A 89 -11.09 6.10 -31.05
C PHE A 89 -11.69 5.39 -29.82
N THR A 90 -11.04 5.58 -28.67
CA THR A 90 -11.45 5.01 -27.38
C THR A 90 -11.95 6.06 -26.38
N TYR A 91 -11.97 7.33 -26.78
CA TYR A 91 -12.42 8.45 -25.96
C TYR A 91 -12.93 9.61 -26.83
N LYS A 92 -13.76 10.47 -26.25
CA LYS A 92 -14.29 11.68 -26.88
C LYS A 92 -13.34 12.85 -26.62
N ALA A 93 -13.08 13.68 -27.63
CA ALA A 93 -12.25 14.87 -27.49
C ALA A 93 -12.99 16.09 -28.05
N VAL A 94 -13.04 17.19 -27.30
CA VAL A 94 -13.83 18.39 -27.60
C VAL A 94 -12.98 19.63 -27.41
N VAL A 95 -13.06 20.60 -28.34
CA VAL A 95 -12.39 21.90 -28.20
C VAL A 95 -12.94 22.65 -26.99
N SER A 96 -12.04 23.03 -26.07
CA SER A 96 -12.41 23.67 -24.79
C SER A 96 -12.12 25.16 -24.75
N SER A 97 -11.11 25.62 -25.49
CA SER A 97 -10.81 27.05 -25.68
C SER A 97 -11.78 27.72 -26.66
N PRO A 98 -11.89 29.07 -26.69
CA PRO A 98 -12.73 29.78 -27.65
C PRO A 98 -12.45 29.38 -29.11
N LYS A 99 -11.17 29.18 -29.43
CA LYS A 99 -10.69 28.60 -30.69
C LYS A 99 -9.52 27.65 -30.40
N ALA A 100 -9.42 26.57 -31.16
CA ALA A 100 -8.25 25.70 -31.18
C ALA A 100 -7.84 25.41 -32.64
N THR A 101 -6.55 25.49 -32.91
CA THR A 101 -5.96 25.34 -34.24
C THR A 101 -5.15 24.05 -34.29
N PHE A 102 -5.32 23.28 -35.36
CA PHE A 102 -4.65 21.99 -35.56
C PHE A 102 -3.94 21.94 -36.90
N PHE A 103 -2.80 21.25 -36.94
CA PHE A 103 -2.23 20.73 -38.18
C PHE A 103 -2.78 19.33 -38.41
N GLU A 104 -3.41 19.11 -39.56
CA GLU A 104 -4.16 17.89 -39.86
C GLU A 104 -3.67 17.19 -41.11
N ILE A 105 -3.57 15.86 -41.04
CA ILE A 105 -3.22 15.00 -42.18
C ILE A 105 -4.11 13.76 -42.21
N PRO A 106 -4.35 13.16 -43.39
CA PRO A 106 -4.90 11.82 -43.47
C PRO A 106 -4.00 10.83 -42.72
N PHE A 107 -4.58 9.94 -41.92
CA PHE A 107 -3.80 8.98 -41.13
C PHE A 107 -2.91 8.08 -42.01
N ILE A 108 -3.39 7.73 -43.21
CA ILE A 108 -2.64 6.96 -44.21
C ILE A 108 -1.34 7.69 -44.63
N ALA A 109 -1.35 9.03 -44.67
CA ALA A 109 -0.15 9.81 -44.98
C ALA A 109 0.89 9.72 -43.85
N LEU A 110 0.45 9.68 -42.59
CA LEU A 110 1.34 9.41 -41.45
C LEU A 110 1.96 8.02 -41.55
N GLU A 111 1.16 6.99 -41.83
CA GLU A 111 1.67 5.62 -41.98
C GLU A 111 2.69 5.52 -43.12
N ALA A 112 2.40 6.16 -44.26
CA ALA A 112 3.31 6.20 -45.40
C ALA A 112 4.63 6.91 -45.06
N TYR A 113 4.58 8.02 -44.33
CA TYR A 113 5.78 8.74 -43.87
C TYR A 113 6.61 7.87 -42.90
N LEU A 114 5.97 7.25 -41.92
CA LEU A 114 6.64 6.42 -40.92
C LEU A 114 7.26 5.13 -41.49
N LYS A 115 6.84 4.68 -42.68
CA LYS A 115 7.47 3.54 -43.39
C LYS A 115 8.80 3.92 -44.05
N LYS A 116 9.11 5.21 -44.22
CA LYS A 116 10.33 5.67 -44.91
C LYS A 116 11.58 5.71 -44.02
N GLY A 117 11.49 5.41 -42.72
CA GLY A 117 12.66 5.28 -41.84
C GLY A 117 13.38 6.60 -41.51
N HIS A 118 12.65 7.69 -41.30
CA HIS A 118 13.23 9.01 -40.99
C HIS A 118 13.70 9.12 -39.52
N GLN A 119 14.64 8.26 -39.10
CA GLN A 119 15.30 8.25 -37.76
C GLN A 119 14.34 8.21 -36.55
N ASN A 120 13.08 7.86 -36.83
CA ASN A 120 11.97 7.81 -35.87
C ASN A 120 11.78 9.08 -35.03
N ILE A 121 12.29 10.24 -35.48
CA ILE A 121 12.25 11.52 -34.75
C ILE A 121 10.80 11.94 -34.47
N LEU A 122 9.92 11.77 -35.46
CA LEU A 122 8.51 12.11 -35.31
C LEU A 122 7.82 11.22 -34.27
N LEU A 123 8.12 9.92 -34.23
CA LEU A 123 7.55 8.99 -33.24
C LEU A 123 7.96 9.36 -31.81
N LYS A 124 9.24 9.71 -31.61
CA LYS A 124 9.77 10.14 -30.31
C LYS A 124 9.11 11.44 -29.82
N ASN A 125 8.94 12.42 -30.71
CA ASN A 125 8.22 13.66 -30.40
C ASN A 125 6.76 13.42 -30.03
N ILE A 126 6.05 12.59 -30.80
CA ILE A 126 4.67 12.18 -30.48
C ILE A 126 4.63 11.51 -29.11
N GLY A 127 5.58 10.62 -28.80
CA GLY A 127 5.71 9.95 -27.52
C GLY A 127 5.90 10.94 -26.37
N ALA A 128 6.87 11.84 -26.47
CA ALA A 128 7.12 12.86 -25.44
C ALA A 128 5.87 13.69 -25.12
N LYS A 129 5.14 14.14 -26.15
CA LYS A 129 3.89 14.90 -25.93
C LYS A 129 2.78 14.04 -25.31
N LEU A 130 2.62 12.79 -25.74
CA LEU A 130 1.67 11.87 -25.13
C LEU A 130 1.99 11.59 -23.65
N TYR A 131 3.28 11.52 -23.29
CA TYR A 131 3.72 11.32 -21.90
C TYR A 131 3.31 12.48 -21.00
N ARG A 132 3.39 13.72 -21.50
CA ARG A 132 2.90 14.91 -20.79
C ARG A 132 1.38 14.90 -20.60
N VAL A 133 0.63 14.49 -21.62
CA VAL A 133 -0.84 14.34 -21.49
C VAL A 133 -1.19 13.28 -20.44
N LEU A 134 -0.42 12.18 -20.38
CA LEU A 134 -0.57 11.17 -19.31
C LEU A 134 -0.30 11.78 -17.92
N GLN A 135 0.74 12.61 -17.78
CA GLN A 135 0.98 13.33 -16.53
C GLN A 135 -0.22 14.20 -16.13
N THR A 136 -0.77 14.98 -17.05
CA THR A 136 -1.95 15.82 -16.78
C THR A 136 -3.17 14.98 -16.37
N ALA A 137 -3.39 13.84 -17.02
CA ALA A 137 -4.47 12.92 -16.67
C ALA A 137 -4.30 12.30 -15.28
N LEU A 138 -3.06 12.01 -14.87
CA LEU A 138 -2.76 11.52 -13.51
C LEU A 138 -2.98 12.63 -12.47
N LEU A 139 -2.46 13.83 -12.72
CA LEU A 139 -2.62 14.97 -11.81
C LEU A 139 -4.08 15.35 -11.60
N LYS A 140 -4.94 15.17 -12.61
CA LYS A 140 -6.40 15.39 -12.46
C LYS A 140 -7.00 14.57 -11.31
N GLN A 141 -6.45 13.39 -11.01
CA GLN A 141 -6.96 12.51 -9.95
C GLN A 141 -6.77 13.09 -8.55
N THR A 142 -5.88 14.07 -8.35
CA THR A 142 -5.69 14.70 -7.03
C THR A 142 -6.95 15.41 -6.54
N GLU A 143 -7.86 15.79 -7.44
CA GLU A 143 -9.14 16.40 -7.06
C GLU A 143 -10.07 15.46 -6.28
N LEU A 144 -9.83 14.15 -6.34
CA LEU A 144 -10.69 13.11 -5.74
C LEU A 144 -9.99 12.26 -4.69
N LEU A 145 -8.68 12.46 -4.50
CA LEU A 145 -7.85 11.66 -3.61
C LEU A 145 -7.59 12.41 -2.31
N ASN A 146 -7.59 11.66 -1.21
CA ASN A 146 -7.32 12.20 0.12
C ASN A 146 -5.80 12.29 0.39
N PRO A 147 -5.36 13.23 1.23
CA PRO A 147 -4.00 13.27 1.74
C PRO A 147 -3.61 11.95 2.44
N VAL A 148 -2.39 11.50 2.22
CA VAL A 148 -1.75 10.39 2.93
C VAL A 148 -0.60 10.91 3.80
N ARG A 149 -0.29 10.18 4.88
CA ARG A 149 0.87 10.48 5.74
C ARG A 149 2.14 10.32 4.90
N PHE A 150 2.82 11.43 4.67
CA PHE A 150 3.90 11.50 3.69
C PHE A 150 5.21 10.96 4.26
N GLN A 151 5.88 10.11 3.49
CA GLN A 151 7.32 9.92 3.57
C GLN A 151 7.94 10.29 2.23
N PRO A 152 9.01 11.11 2.22
CA PRO A 152 9.69 11.46 0.98
C PRO A 152 10.28 10.21 0.33
N PHE A 153 10.19 10.14 -1.00
CA PHE A 153 10.90 9.12 -1.78
C PHE A 153 12.40 9.32 -1.55
N VAL A 154 13.03 8.43 -0.80
CA VAL A 154 14.48 8.41 -0.70
C VAL A 154 15.03 7.58 -1.85
N GLU A 155 15.97 8.14 -2.61
CA GLU A 155 16.64 7.45 -3.71
C GLU A 155 17.61 6.38 -3.14
N ASP A 156 17.06 5.29 -2.59
CA ASP A 156 17.85 4.13 -2.13
C ASP A 156 17.84 3.05 -3.23
N ARG A 157 18.67 3.23 -4.26
CA ARG A 157 18.84 2.21 -5.31
C ARG A 157 19.76 1.11 -4.79
N GLN A 158 19.16 0.06 -4.27
CA GLN A 158 19.86 -1.17 -3.93
C GLN A 158 19.33 -2.28 -4.81
N PHE A 159 20.24 -3.01 -5.44
CA PHE A 159 19.92 -4.21 -6.20
C PHE A 159 21.17 -5.06 -6.30
N PHE A 160 20.96 -6.36 -6.38
CA PHE A 160 22.03 -7.31 -6.69
C PHE A 160 21.86 -7.81 -8.12
N ILE A 161 22.99 -7.99 -8.82
CA ILE A 161 23.00 -8.58 -10.17
C ILE A 161 23.18 -10.09 -10.00
N SER A 162 22.15 -10.84 -10.39
CA SER A 162 22.13 -12.31 -10.35
C SER A 162 22.93 -12.90 -11.53
N PRO A 163 23.28 -14.21 -11.51
CA PRO A 163 23.94 -14.86 -12.64
C PRO A 163 23.18 -14.66 -13.96
N VAL A 164 23.92 -14.66 -15.06
CA VAL A 164 23.40 -14.48 -16.42
C VAL A 164 22.37 -15.56 -16.71
N ALA A 165 21.12 -15.16 -17.00
CA ALA A 165 20.08 -16.08 -17.45
C ALA A 165 20.32 -16.44 -18.93
N GLU A 166 19.94 -17.67 -19.31
CA GLU A 166 20.01 -18.09 -20.70
C GLU A 166 19.10 -17.23 -21.57
N HIS A 167 19.55 -16.87 -22.78
CA HIS A 167 18.81 -15.99 -23.68
C HIS A 167 17.40 -16.54 -24.00
N GLU A 168 17.28 -17.87 -24.10
CA GLU A 168 16.00 -18.57 -24.32
C GLU A 168 14.99 -18.33 -23.20
N GLU A 169 15.43 -18.27 -21.94
CA GLU A 169 14.57 -17.99 -20.79
C GLU A 169 14.02 -16.56 -20.86
N ILE A 170 14.89 -15.59 -21.20
CA ILE A 170 14.53 -14.19 -21.36
C ILE A 170 13.51 -14.04 -22.49
N VAL A 171 13.77 -14.62 -23.66
CA VAL A 171 12.85 -14.58 -24.81
C VAL A 171 11.51 -15.24 -24.47
N SER A 172 11.52 -16.37 -23.75
CA SER A 172 10.29 -17.02 -23.28
C SER A 172 9.44 -16.13 -22.37
N LEU A 173 10.08 -15.31 -21.52
CA LEU A 173 9.39 -14.29 -20.73
C LEU A 173 8.87 -13.14 -21.61
N MET A 174 9.69 -12.64 -22.54
CA MET A 174 9.31 -11.56 -23.46
C MET A 174 8.10 -11.94 -24.33
N ARG A 175 7.99 -13.20 -24.76
CA ARG A 175 6.81 -13.71 -25.51
C ARG A 175 5.50 -13.68 -24.71
N ARG A 176 5.57 -13.64 -23.37
CA ARG A 176 4.40 -13.49 -22.49
C ARG A 176 4.02 -12.02 -22.29
N SER A 177 4.91 -11.10 -22.63
CA SER A 177 4.69 -9.65 -22.50
C SER A 177 3.63 -9.14 -23.47
N PRO A 178 2.59 -8.41 -23.02
CA PRO A 178 1.69 -7.70 -23.93
C PRO A 178 2.39 -6.61 -24.75
N PHE A 179 3.63 -6.24 -24.43
CA PHE A 179 4.41 -5.25 -25.16
C PHE A 179 5.36 -5.93 -26.16
N LEU A 180 6.16 -6.89 -25.68
CA LEU A 180 7.25 -7.49 -26.44
C LEU A 180 6.81 -8.62 -27.37
N ASP A 181 5.64 -9.23 -27.15
CA ASP A 181 5.11 -10.32 -27.99
C ASP A 181 4.97 -9.97 -29.47
N TYR A 182 4.93 -8.68 -29.79
CA TYR A 182 4.80 -8.12 -31.14
C TYR A 182 6.07 -8.22 -31.99
N PHE A 183 7.26 -8.35 -31.37
CA PHE A 183 8.52 -8.30 -32.11
C PHE A 183 8.94 -9.68 -32.64
N GLU A 184 9.60 -9.70 -33.78
CA GLU A 184 10.20 -10.92 -34.35
C GLU A 184 11.26 -11.52 -33.42
N GLU A 185 11.55 -12.82 -33.59
CA GLU A 185 12.46 -13.56 -32.71
C GLU A 185 13.88 -12.98 -32.67
N GLU A 186 14.41 -12.57 -33.82
CA GLU A 186 15.71 -11.91 -33.93
C GLU A 186 15.80 -10.65 -33.06
N ASN A 187 14.75 -9.83 -33.06
CA ASN A 187 14.67 -8.61 -32.24
C ASN A 187 14.60 -8.92 -30.75
N LEU A 188 13.88 -9.98 -30.36
CA LEU A 188 13.82 -10.41 -28.97
C LEU A 188 15.15 -10.98 -28.49
N MET A 189 15.84 -11.76 -29.32
CA MET A 189 17.19 -12.25 -29.02
C MET A 189 18.17 -11.10 -28.84
N ALA A 190 18.10 -10.07 -29.70
CA ALA A 190 18.91 -8.87 -29.57
C ALA A 190 18.64 -8.11 -28.26
N LEU A 191 17.38 -8.00 -27.83
CA LEU A 191 17.03 -7.41 -26.54
C LEU A 191 17.50 -8.27 -25.36
N ALA A 192 17.36 -9.60 -25.47
CA ALA A 192 17.77 -10.54 -24.43
C ALA A 192 19.28 -10.45 -24.16
N GLY A 193 20.10 -10.26 -25.20
CA GLY A 193 21.55 -10.09 -25.05
C GLY A 193 21.99 -8.79 -24.38
N LEU A 194 21.08 -7.85 -24.12
CA LEU A 194 21.35 -6.60 -23.39
C LEU A 194 20.76 -6.60 -21.97
N ALA A 195 20.03 -7.65 -21.59
CA ALA A 195 19.26 -7.69 -20.35
C ALA A 195 20.12 -8.14 -19.16
N GLU A 196 20.13 -7.33 -18.10
CA GLU A 196 20.75 -7.66 -16.82
C GLU A 196 19.67 -8.09 -15.83
N ARG A 197 19.82 -9.26 -15.20
CA ARG A 197 18.90 -9.68 -14.13
C ARG A 197 19.21 -8.94 -12.84
N ARG A 198 18.23 -8.21 -12.31
CA ARG A 198 18.33 -7.46 -11.05
C ARG A 198 17.32 -7.99 -10.04
N GLU A 199 17.81 -8.17 -8.82
CA GLU A 199 17.04 -8.63 -7.67
C GLU A 199 16.85 -7.47 -6.71
N TYR A 200 15.61 -7.29 -6.28
CA TYR A 200 15.15 -6.22 -5.41
C TYR A 200 14.45 -6.79 -4.18
N GLU A 201 14.72 -6.23 -3.02
CA GLU A 201 13.95 -6.47 -1.80
C GLU A 201 12.65 -5.63 -1.80
N PRO A 202 11.67 -5.92 -0.92
CA PRO A 202 10.48 -5.07 -0.77
C PRO A 202 10.84 -3.62 -0.41
N ASP A 203 10.02 -2.67 -0.86
CA ASP A 203 10.11 -1.22 -0.62
C ASP A 203 11.32 -0.52 -1.27
N GLU A 204 12.02 -1.19 -2.18
CA GLU A 204 13.14 -0.61 -2.94
C GLU A 204 12.67 0.24 -4.11
N VAL A 205 13.32 1.38 -4.30
CA VAL A 205 12.97 2.36 -5.34
C VAL A 205 13.78 2.09 -6.61
N LEU A 206 13.08 1.77 -7.71
CA LEU A 206 13.70 1.49 -9.01
C LEU A 206 14.02 2.78 -9.77
N TYR A 207 13.13 3.77 -9.69
CA TYR A 207 13.34 5.15 -10.14
C TYR A 207 12.38 6.09 -9.42
N VAL A 208 12.75 7.37 -9.34
CA VAL A 208 12.00 8.40 -8.62
C VAL A 208 11.34 9.34 -9.64
N GLN A 209 10.12 9.79 -9.35
CA GLN A 209 9.45 10.85 -10.10
C GLN A 209 10.32 12.11 -10.21
N ASP A 210 10.10 12.89 -11.26
CA ASP A 210 10.79 14.14 -11.59
C ASP A 210 12.32 14.02 -11.79
N GLY A 211 12.85 12.80 -11.62
CA GLY A 211 14.21 12.38 -11.93
C GLY A 211 14.36 11.85 -13.36
N SER A 212 15.48 11.17 -13.61
CA SER A 212 15.76 10.54 -14.90
C SER A 212 16.16 9.09 -14.70
N SER A 213 15.28 8.18 -15.10
CA SER A 213 15.59 6.76 -15.28
C SER A 213 16.63 6.58 -16.39
N ASN A 214 17.31 5.44 -16.36
CA ASN A 214 18.46 5.13 -17.23
C ASN A 214 18.30 3.79 -17.96
N GLY A 215 17.08 3.25 -18.03
CA GLY A 215 16.85 2.02 -18.75
C GLY A 215 15.44 1.46 -18.61
N LEU A 216 15.21 0.39 -19.37
CA LEU A 216 13.94 -0.30 -19.49
C LEU A 216 13.93 -1.52 -18.58
N PHE A 217 12.84 -1.70 -17.82
CA PHE A 217 12.64 -2.86 -16.97
C PHE A 217 11.64 -3.84 -17.59
N ILE A 218 11.83 -5.13 -17.33
CA ILE A 218 10.91 -6.21 -17.67
C ILE A 218 10.72 -7.06 -16.42
N LEU A 219 9.53 -7.05 -15.83
CA LEU A 219 9.24 -7.77 -14.59
C LEU A 219 9.35 -9.29 -14.80
N ILE A 220 10.09 -10.00 -13.95
CA ILE A 220 10.16 -11.48 -13.94
C ILE A 220 9.12 -12.01 -12.95
N HIS A 221 9.23 -11.63 -11.68
CA HIS A 221 8.26 -11.91 -10.63
C HIS A 221 8.35 -10.85 -9.52
N GLY A 222 7.35 -10.83 -8.64
CA GLY A 222 7.21 -9.82 -7.59
C GLY A 222 6.15 -8.78 -7.95
N GLU A 223 6.20 -7.64 -7.27
CA GLU A 223 5.24 -6.55 -7.46
C GLU A 223 5.96 -5.20 -7.45
N VAL A 224 5.71 -4.39 -8.47
CA VAL A 224 6.19 -3.00 -8.56
C VAL A 224 5.00 -2.05 -8.64
N THR A 225 4.86 -1.18 -7.65
CA THR A 225 3.92 -0.05 -7.69
C THR A 225 4.56 1.16 -8.36
N ILE A 226 3.90 1.65 -9.41
CA ILE A 226 4.19 2.94 -10.04
C ILE A 226 3.22 3.97 -9.47
N LYS A 227 3.75 4.96 -8.75
CA LYS A 227 2.97 5.99 -8.08
C LYS A 227 3.66 7.35 -8.13
N ARG A 228 2.87 8.41 -8.12
CA ARG A 228 3.32 9.79 -7.93
C ARG A 228 2.84 10.28 -6.58
N ILE A 229 3.64 11.07 -5.89
CA ILE A 229 3.18 11.89 -4.78
C ILE A 229 3.16 13.35 -5.25
N GLU A 230 2.02 13.99 -5.05
CA GLU A 230 1.82 15.41 -5.32
C GLU A 230 1.40 16.08 -4.00
N ASN A 231 2.30 16.88 -3.42
CA ASN A 231 2.18 17.39 -2.05
C ASN A 231 2.03 16.24 -1.03
N THR A 232 0.83 16.04 -0.51
CA THR A 232 0.48 14.95 0.43
C THR A 232 -0.42 13.90 -0.22
N ILE A 233 -0.73 14.01 -1.51
CA ILE A 233 -1.67 13.11 -2.19
C ILE A 233 -0.88 12.04 -2.96
N GLU A 234 -1.15 10.78 -2.67
CA GLU A 234 -0.60 9.65 -3.42
C GLU A 234 -1.51 9.29 -4.60
N ILE A 235 -0.94 9.37 -5.81
CA ILE A 235 -1.59 8.98 -7.06
C ILE A 235 -0.98 7.66 -7.52
N LYS A 236 -1.74 6.57 -7.41
CA LYS A 236 -1.31 5.26 -7.92
C LYS A 236 -1.58 5.15 -9.42
N GLN A 237 -0.52 5.20 -10.23
CA GLN A 237 -0.64 4.96 -11.68
C GLN A 237 -0.94 3.49 -11.97
N ARG A 238 -0.20 2.56 -11.33
CA ARG A 238 -0.34 1.11 -11.56
C ARG A 238 0.33 0.26 -10.48
N SER A 239 -0.21 -0.93 -10.17
CA SER A 239 0.52 -2.06 -9.56
C SER A 239 0.85 -3.09 -10.64
N ILE A 240 2.13 -3.36 -10.88
CA ILE A 240 2.60 -4.35 -11.86
C ILE A 240 2.93 -5.65 -11.13
N LYS A 241 2.12 -6.70 -11.36
CA LYS A 241 2.34 -8.06 -10.82
C LYS A 241 2.64 -9.12 -11.90
N ASN A 242 2.38 -8.77 -13.16
CA ASN A 242 2.40 -9.72 -14.26
C ASN A 242 3.80 -9.82 -14.87
N ALA A 243 4.32 -11.05 -14.90
CA ALA A 243 5.59 -11.38 -15.55
C ALA A 243 5.60 -10.92 -17.03
N GLY A 244 6.72 -10.39 -17.50
CA GLY A 244 6.93 -9.85 -18.83
C GLY A 244 6.47 -8.40 -19.01
N PHE A 245 5.82 -7.79 -18.01
CA PHE A 245 5.39 -6.40 -18.14
C PHE A 245 6.60 -5.44 -18.14
N VAL A 246 6.61 -4.52 -19.10
CA VAL A 246 7.70 -3.56 -19.30
C VAL A 246 7.43 -2.28 -18.51
N PHE A 247 8.45 -1.60 -17.96
CA PHE A 247 8.37 -0.27 -17.31
C PHE A 247 9.68 0.54 -17.37
N GLY A 248 9.69 1.81 -16.95
CA GLY A 248 10.88 2.70 -17.03
C GLY A 248 11.21 3.28 -18.42
N TRP A 249 10.23 3.36 -19.31
CA TRP A 249 10.44 3.77 -20.72
C TRP A 249 10.57 5.28 -20.97
N SER A 250 10.44 6.14 -19.95
CA SER A 250 10.53 7.61 -20.05
C SER A 250 11.90 8.09 -20.56
N CYS A 251 12.97 7.41 -20.15
CA CYS A 251 14.35 7.67 -20.55
C CYS A 251 14.57 7.61 -22.08
N LEU A 252 13.76 6.80 -22.79
CA LEU A 252 13.78 6.64 -24.24
C LEU A 252 13.16 7.84 -24.97
N LEU A 253 12.29 8.59 -24.28
CA LEU A 253 11.68 9.83 -24.75
C LEU A 253 12.49 11.06 -24.33
N LYS A 254 13.54 10.88 -23.50
CA LYS A 254 14.31 11.96 -22.86
C LYS A 254 13.43 12.91 -22.04
N GLU A 255 12.38 12.35 -21.45
CA GLU A 255 11.49 13.01 -20.49
C GLU A 255 11.84 12.57 -19.06
N LYS A 256 11.52 13.41 -18.08
CA LYS A 256 11.62 13.05 -16.66
C LYS A 256 10.54 12.07 -16.28
N ASP A 257 10.81 11.17 -15.35
CA ASP A 257 9.81 10.22 -14.86
C ASP A 257 8.62 10.93 -14.21
N ILE A 258 7.39 10.69 -14.67
CA ILE A 258 6.20 11.33 -14.06
C ILE A 258 5.82 10.70 -12.71
N CYS A 259 6.27 9.47 -12.46
CA CYS A 259 5.99 8.66 -11.27
C CYS A 259 7.26 7.96 -10.79
N SER A 260 7.30 7.62 -9.50
CA SER A 260 8.28 6.70 -8.92
C SER A 260 7.84 5.24 -9.13
N ALA A 261 8.79 4.31 -9.21
CA ALA A 261 8.54 2.87 -9.20
C ALA A 261 9.18 2.22 -7.97
N ILE A 262 8.38 1.48 -7.19
CA ILE A 262 8.78 0.92 -5.90
C ILE A 262 8.32 -0.54 -5.81
N THR A 263 9.16 -1.43 -5.30
CA THR A 263 8.78 -2.83 -5.06
C THR A 263 7.87 -2.94 -3.84
N ASN A 264 6.88 -3.82 -3.88
CA ASN A 264 6.04 -4.16 -2.70
C ASN A 264 6.40 -5.51 -2.11
N THR A 265 7.06 -6.35 -2.89
CA THR A 265 7.51 -7.69 -2.50
C THR A 265 8.91 -7.90 -3.06
N LYS A 266 9.57 -8.98 -2.65
CA LYS A 266 10.83 -9.38 -3.26
C LYS A 266 10.61 -9.56 -4.77
N THR A 267 11.34 -8.80 -5.56
CA THR A 267 11.06 -8.59 -6.98
C THR A 267 12.30 -8.85 -7.81
N SER A 268 12.13 -9.56 -8.91
CA SER A 268 13.19 -9.77 -9.90
C SER A 268 12.75 -9.14 -11.21
N ALA A 269 13.66 -8.42 -11.86
CA ALA A 269 13.39 -7.78 -13.14
C ALA A 269 14.63 -7.86 -14.04
N TYR A 270 14.42 -8.02 -15.35
CA TYR A 270 15.46 -7.72 -16.32
C TYR A 270 15.53 -6.21 -16.53
N PHE A 271 16.73 -5.67 -16.59
CA PHE A 271 17.00 -4.27 -16.88
C PHE A 271 17.86 -4.15 -18.13
N ILE A 272 17.45 -3.29 -19.05
CA ILE A 272 18.19 -2.97 -20.27
C ILE A 272 18.61 -1.50 -20.18
N PRO A 273 19.92 -1.18 -20.07
CA PRO A 273 20.40 0.19 -20.04
C PRO A 273 19.98 0.98 -21.30
N ASP A 274 19.52 2.23 -21.13
CA ASP A 274 19.06 3.06 -22.25
C ASP A 274 20.19 3.29 -23.28
N GLY A 275 21.42 3.45 -22.82
CA GLY A 275 22.61 3.58 -23.67
C GLY A 275 22.83 2.40 -24.61
N GLU A 276 22.67 1.16 -24.12
CA GLU A 276 22.82 -0.05 -24.93
C GLU A 276 21.64 -0.23 -25.89
N LEU A 277 20.41 0.03 -25.42
CA LEU A 277 19.22 -0.02 -26.28
C LEU A 277 19.32 0.98 -27.44
N MET A 278 19.81 2.20 -27.17
CA MET A 278 20.06 3.22 -28.20
C MET A 278 21.20 2.85 -29.16
N LYS A 279 22.16 1.99 -28.78
CA LYS A 279 23.16 1.46 -29.71
C LYS A 279 22.54 0.41 -30.62
N LEU A 280 21.65 -0.44 -30.09
CA LEU A 280 20.90 -1.42 -30.89
C LEU A 280 20.04 -0.73 -31.95
N PHE A 281 19.26 0.28 -31.56
CA PHE A 281 18.42 1.05 -32.48
C PHE A 281 19.19 1.78 -33.59
N ARG A 282 20.46 2.17 -33.36
CA ARG A 282 21.29 2.76 -34.43
C ARG A 282 21.68 1.76 -35.50
N LYS A 283 21.74 0.47 -35.15
CA LYS A 283 22.08 -0.60 -36.09
C LYS A 283 20.86 -1.02 -36.91
N ASP A 284 19.66 -0.83 -36.36
CA ASP A 284 18.40 -1.19 -37.01
C ASP A 284 17.32 -0.10 -36.78
N ASP A 285 17.21 0.82 -37.75
CA ASP A 285 16.21 1.89 -37.76
C ASP A 285 14.77 1.37 -37.91
N ALA A 286 14.60 0.23 -38.58
CA ALA A 286 13.29 -0.38 -38.77
C ALA A 286 12.77 -0.96 -37.45
N PHE A 287 13.64 -1.66 -36.70
CA PHE A 287 13.32 -2.14 -35.37
C PHE A 287 13.05 -0.99 -34.39
N GLU A 288 13.85 0.08 -34.42
CA GLU A 288 13.56 1.29 -33.61
C GLU A 288 12.15 1.83 -33.90
N GLY A 289 11.77 1.93 -35.18
CA GLY A 289 10.45 2.40 -35.58
C GLY A 289 9.31 1.49 -35.10
N GLN A 290 9.49 0.17 -35.17
CA GLN A 290 8.54 -0.80 -34.60
C GLN A 290 8.43 -0.63 -33.08
N PHE A 291 9.56 -0.48 -32.39
CA PHE A 291 9.61 -0.32 -30.95
C PHE A 291 8.86 0.92 -30.48
N PHE A 292 9.13 2.08 -31.09
CA PHE A 292 8.44 3.31 -30.72
C PHE A 292 6.96 3.30 -31.08
N LYS A 293 6.54 2.67 -32.18
CA LYS A 293 5.10 2.46 -32.46
C LYS A 293 4.43 1.63 -31.36
N ARG A 294 5.08 0.58 -30.89
CA ARG A 294 4.60 -0.24 -29.78
C ARG A 294 4.59 0.54 -28.46
N LEU A 295 5.56 1.42 -28.25
CA LEU A 295 5.59 2.35 -27.11
C LEU A 295 4.43 3.33 -27.11
N LEU A 296 4.09 3.91 -28.26
CA LEU A 296 2.89 4.75 -28.40
C LEU A 296 1.60 3.97 -28.09
N TRP A 297 1.51 2.70 -28.51
CA TRP A 297 0.39 1.82 -28.13
C TRP A 297 0.30 1.65 -26.61
N LEU A 298 1.42 1.34 -25.94
CA LEU A 298 1.46 1.15 -24.49
C LEU A 298 1.02 2.41 -23.76
N MET A 299 1.59 3.56 -24.14
CA MET A 299 1.29 4.85 -23.52
C MET A 299 -0.15 5.30 -23.77
N GLY A 300 -0.68 5.09 -24.98
CA GLY A 300 -2.09 5.36 -25.28
C GLY A 300 -3.04 4.53 -24.42
N ASN A 301 -2.67 3.28 -24.13
CA ASN A 301 -3.42 2.45 -23.20
C ASN A 301 -3.27 2.92 -21.73
N GLN A 302 -2.07 3.36 -21.30
CA GLN A 302 -1.89 3.95 -19.96
C GLN A 302 -2.70 5.25 -19.80
N LEU A 303 -2.80 6.06 -20.84
CA LEU A 303 -3.63 7.26 -20.84
C LEU A 303 -5.11 6.90 -20.68
N ASN A 304 -5.60 5.93 -21.46
CA ASN A 304 -6.98 5.43 -21.30
C ASN A 304 -7.23 4.84 -19.90
N ALA A 305 -6.23 4.15 -19.33
CA ALA A 305 -6.29 3.65 -17.96
C ALA A 305 -6.41 4.79 -16.93
N ALA A 306 -5.64 5.87 -17.09
CA ALA A 306 -5.73 7.05 -16.23
C ALA A 306 -7.12 7.71 -16.33
N PHE A 307 -7.70 7.80 -17.53
CA PHE A 307 -9.05 8.33 -17.73
C PHE A 307 -10.11 7.48 -17.01
N VAL A 308 -10.06 6.16 -17.19
CA VAL A 308 -11.01 5.23 -16.57
C VAL A 308 -10.86 5.20 -15.05
N ARG A 309 -9.64 5.26 -14.53
CA ARG A 309 -9.37 5.29 -13.09
C ARG A 309 -10.00 6.51 -12.42
N TYR A 310 -9.98 7.67 -13.08
CA TYR A 310 -10.66 8.87 -12.60
C TYR A 310 -12.17 8.64 -12.39
N ILE A 311 -12.84 7.86 -13.24
CA ILE A 311 -14.24 7.47 -13.02
C ILE A 311 -14.40 6.59 -11.78
N GLY A 312 -13.52 5.61 -11.62
CA GLY A 312 -13.54 4.74 -10.45
C GLY A 312 -13.43 5.52 -9.14
N LEU A 313 -12.70 6.65 -9.15
CA LEU A 313 -12.56 7.55 -8.02
C LEU A 313 -13.81 8.42 -7.77
N LEU A 314 -14.54 8.85 -8.81
CA LEU A 314 -15.72 9.72 -8.66
C LEU A 314 -16.90 9.05 -7.93
N GLY A 315 -17.02 7.73 -8.03
CA GLY A 315 -18.15 6.99 -7.45
C GLY A 315 -17.74 5.87 -6.50
N GLU A 316 -16.45 5.74 -6.13
CA GLU A 316 -15.94 4.57 -5.40
C GLU A 316 -16.34 3.21 -6.04
N HIS A 317 -16.50 3.18 -7.37
CA HIS A 317 -17.03 2.03 -8.10
C HIS A 317 -15.98 1.50 -9.09
N SER A 318 -15.09 0.65 -8.60
CA SER A 318 -14.11 -0.10 -9.42
C SER A 318 -14.77 -0.88 -10.57
N ILE A 319 -15.97 -1.41 -10.33
CA ILE A 319 -16.75 -2.17 -11.32
C ILE A 319 -17.14 -1.28 -12.51
N GLU A 320 -17.55 -0.03 -12.27
CA GLU A 320 -17.92 0.90 -13.34
C GLU A 320 -16.70 1.27 -14.19
N ALA A 321 -15.55 1.48 -13.54
CA ALA A 321 -14.29 1.69 -14.26
C ALA A 321 -13.98 0.49 -15.19
N VAL A 322 -14.16 -0.75 -14.72
CA VAL A 322 -13.99 -1.94 -15.57
C VAL A 322 -15.00 -2.01 -16.71
N TYR A 323 -16.27 -1.69 -16.46
CA TYR A 323 -17.29 -1.61 -17.51
C TYR A 323 -16.88 -0.60 -18.61
N GLN A 324 -16.47 0.61 -18.22
CA GLN A 324 -16.03 1.64 -19.16
C GLN A 324 -14.78 1.23 -19.93
N LEU A 325 -13.79 0.61 -19.27
CA LEU A 325 -12.60 0.11 -19.94
C LEU A 325 -12.93 -0.88 -21.07
N ILE A 326 -13.83 -1.83 -20.79
CA ILE A 326 -14.26 -2.85 -21.75
C ILE A 326 -15.12 -2.22 -22.83
N SER A 327 -16.10 -1.39 -22.46
CA SER A 327 -17.00 -0.68 -23.38
C SER A 327 -16.21 0.18 -24.36
N ASN A 328 -15.25 0.97 -23.89
CA ASN A 328 -14.40 1.83 -24.72
C ASN A 328 -13.61 1.06 -25.78
N ASN A 329 -13.30 -0.21 -25.50
CA ASN A 329 -12.56 -1.09 -26.39
C ASN A 329 -13.45 -2.07 -27.17
N LYS A 330 -14.77 -2.07 -27.01
CA LYS A 330 -15.68 -3.08 -27.58
C LYS A 330 -15.52 -3.26 -29.09
N SER A 331 -15.30 -2.18 -29.83
CA SER A 331 -15.11 -2.22 -31.30
C SER A 331 -13.75 -2.75 -31.75
N ARG A 332 -12.83 -3.00 -30.81
CA ARG A 332 -11.50 -3.56 -31.01
C ARG A 332 -11.38 -5.00 -30.49
N LEU A 333 -12.38 -5.48 -29.76
CA LEU A 333 -12.41 -6.82 -29.19
C LEU A 333 -12.96 -7.84 -30.20
N LEU A 334 -12.50 -9.09 -30.08
CA LEU A 334 -13.13 -10.21 -30.78
C LEU A 334 -14.56 -10.41 -30.26
N LEU A 335 -15.49 -10.82 -31.13
CA LEU A 335 -16.87 -11.11 -30.72
C LEU A 335 -16.96 -12.24 -29.68
N SER A 336 -16.04 -13.21 -29.74
CA SER A 336 -15.93 -14.33 -28.82
C SER A 336 -15.19 -14.02 -27.52
N SER A 337 -14.71 -12.79 -27.32
CA SER A 337 -13.90 -12.45 -26.16
C SER A 337 -14.71 -12.62 -24.86
N PRO A 338 -14.18 -13.33 -23.84
CA PRO A 338 -14.82 -13.43 -22.53
C PRO A 338 -15.01 -12.07 -21.83
N LEU A 339 -14.27 -11.02 -22.25
CA LEU A 339 -14.42 -9.67 -21.70
C LEU A 339 -15.84 -9.13 -21.83
N HIS A 340 -16.62 -9.54 -22.83
CA HIS A 340 -18.01 -9.09 -22.98
C HIS A 340 -18.91 -9.58 -21.84
N GLN A 341 -18.56 -10.68 -21.16
CA GLN A 341 -19.34 -11.25 -20.05
C GLN A 341 -18.96 -10.62 -18.70
N VAL A 342 -17.72 -10.16 -18.56
CA VAL A 342 -17.15 -9.67 -17.28
C VAL A 342 -18.05 -8.62 -16.61
N PRO A 343 -18.54 -7.57 -17.28
CA PRO A 343 -19.35 -6.57 -16.60
C PRO A 343 -20.71 -7.08 -16.13
N HIS A 344 -21.23 -8.16 -16.72
CA HIS A 344 -22.46 -8.81 -16.26
C HIS A 344 -22.19 -9.67 -15.03
N LEU A 345 -21.08 -10.42 -15.04
CA LEU A 345 -20.68 -11.31 -13.95
C LEU A 345 -20.28 -10.53 -12.68
N LEU A 346 -19.77 -9.30 -12.81
CA LEU A 346 -19.41 -8.47 -11.65
C LEU A 346 -20.62 -7.90 -10.88
N LYS A 347 -21.84 -7.98 -11.42
CA LYS A 347 -23.04 -7.39 -10.80
C LYS A 347 -23.54 -8.13 -9.56
N SER A 348 -23.22 -9.42 -9.42
CA SER A 348 -23.70 -10.24 -8.29
C SER A 348 -22.54 -10.91 -7.57
N ASN A 349 -22.59 -10.93 -6.23
CA ASN A 349 -21.59 -11.59 -5.40
C ASN A 349 -21.46 -13.09 -5.72
N THR A 350 -22.53 -13.74 -6.18
CA THR A 350 -22.52 -15.16 -6.58
C THR A 350 -21.85 -15.42 -7.93
N THR A 351 -21.66 -14.40 -8.77
CA THR A 351 -21.07 -14.55 -10.11
C THR A 351 -19.71 -13.88 -10.26
N LYS A 352 -19.27 -13.08 -9.27
CA LYS A 352 -17.99 -12.36 -9.29
C LYS A 352 -16.79 -13.28 -9.49
N GLN A 353 -16.77 -14.46 -8.86
CA GLN A 353 -15.67 -15.42 -9.04
C GLN A 353 -15.45 -15.78 -10.51
N PHE A 354 -16.53 -16.03 -11.28
CA PHE A 354 -16.42 -16.31 -12.72
C PHE A 354 -15.83 -15.13 -13.51
N ALA A 355 -16.11 -13.89 -13.10
CA ALA A 355 -15.51 -12.71 -13.71
C ALA A 355 -13.99 -12.68 -13.48
N TYR A 356 -13.55 -12.92 -12.23
CA TYR A 356 -12.13 -12.95 -11.89
C TYR A 356 -11.40 -14.08 -12.61
N ASP A 357 -11.99 -15.28 -12.66
CA ASP A 357 -11.41 -16.43 -13.36
C ASP A 357 -11.27 -16.16 -14.87
N ALA A 358 -12.28 -15.53 -15.49
CA ALA A 358 -12.22 -15.13 -16.89
C ALA A 358 -11.09 -14.12 -17.15
N LEU A 359 -10.94 -13.12 -16.28
CA LEU A 359 -9.87 -12.12 -16.38
C LEU A 359 -8.48 -12.76 -16.19
N ILE A 360 -8.30 -13.62 -15.18
CA ILE A 360 -7.04 -14.35 -14.92
C ILE A 360 -6.70 -15.27 -16.10
N GLY A 361 -7.70 -15.94 -16.66
CA GLY A 361 -7.53 -16.77 -17.86
C GLY A 361 -7.06 -15.95 -19.07
N LEU A 362 -7.65 -14.77 -19.28
CA LEU A 362 -7.28 -13.85 -20.36
C LEU A 362 -5.87 -13.29 -20.20
N VAL A 363 -5.40 -12.99 -18.98
CA VAL A 363 -4.02 -12.57 -18.74
C VAL A 363 -3.01 -13.62 -19.24
N LYS A 364 -3.35 -14.90 -19.15
CA LYS A 364 -2.48 -16.01 -19.57
C LYS A 364 -2.60 -16.34 -21.07
N LYS A 365 -3.82 -16.36 -21.61
CA LYS A 365 -4.11 -16.95 -22.94
C LYS A 365 -4.70 -15.97 -23.96
N GLY A 366 -5.11 -14.78 -23.55
CA GLY A 366 -5.74 -13.79 -24.43
C GLY A 366 -4.79 -13.21 -25.47
N THR A 367 -5.36 -12.44 -26.40
CA THR A 367 -4.61 -11.53 -27.30
C THR A 367 -3.89 -10.44 -26.51
N SER A 368 -2.93 -9.72 -27.11
CA SER A 368 -2.21 -8.65 -26.41
C SER A 368 -3.14 -7.56 -25.86
N LEU A 369 -4.26 -7.26 -26.56
CA LEU A 369 -5.27 -6.32 -26.09
C LEU A 369 -6.09 -6.90 -24.93
N GLU A 370 -6.52 -8.16 -25.01
CA GLU A 370 -7.26 -8.80 -23.93
C GLU A 370 -6.42 -8.96 -22.67
N ARG A 371 -5.15 -9.39 -22.79
CA ARG A 371 -4.20 -9.45 -21.65
C ARG A 371 -4.06 -8.09 -20.98
N HIS A 372 -3.95 -7.03 -21.78
CA HIS A 372 -3.81 -5.67 -21.26
C HIS A 372 -5.07 -5.23 -20.51
N ILE A 373 -6.26 -5.38 -21.12
CA ILE A 373 -7.53 -4.99 -20.48
C ILE A 373 -7.76 -5.83 -19.23
N ALA A 374 -7.58 -7.16 -19.30
CA ALA A 374 -7.79 -8.04 -18.17
C ALA A 374 -6.84 -7.75 -17.00
N SER A 375 -5.56 -7.47 -17.31
CA SER A 375 -4.57 -7.05 -16.30
C SER A 375 -4.98 -5.75 -15.60
N LEU A 376 -5.51 -4.78 -16.34
CA LEU A 376 -5.95 -3.50 -15.76
C LEU A 376 -7.27 -3.66 -14.99
N SER A 377 -8.19 -4.50 -15.47
CA SER A 377 -9.44 -4.78 -14.78
C SER A 377 -9.20 -5.45 -13.42
N LEU A 378 -8.31 -6.44 -13.36
CA LEU A 378 -7.92 -7.07 -12.08
C LEU A 378 -7.29 -6.07 -11.10
N GLU A 379 -6.48 -5.14 -11.62
CA GLU A 379 -5.90 -4.06 -10.82
C GLU A 379 -6.97 -3.13 -10.25
N LEU A 380 -7.95 -2.72 -11.07
CA LEU A 380 -9.06 -1.87 -10.63
C LEU A 380 -9.96 -2.59 -9.61
N LEU A 381 -10.11 -3.91 -9.72
CA LEU A 381 -10.97 -4.73 -8.88
C LEU A 381 -10.30 -5.24 -7.59
N SER A 382 -9.11 -4.77 -7.22
CA SER A 382 -8.35 -5.36 -6.11
C SER A 382 -9.09 -5.34 -4.77
N GLU A 383 -9.75 -4.24 -4.42
CA GLU A 383 -10.54 -4.15 -3.17
C GLU A 383 -11.84 -4.97 -3.25
N ASP A 384 -12.47 -4.99 -4.43
CA ASP A 384 -13.66 -5.81 -4.69
C ASP A 384 -13.36 -7.31 -4.55
N GLN A 385 -12.18 -7.75 -4.98
CA GLN A 385 -11.70 -9.13 -4.78
C GLN A 385 -11.51 -9.47 -3.30
N LYS A 386 -10.88 -8.59 -2.51
CA LYS A 386 -10.71 -8.82 -1.07
C LYS A 386 -12.05 -8.98 -0.36
N GLU A 387 -13.02 -8.16 -0.74
CA GLU A 387 -14.37 -8.26 -0.19
C GLU A 387 -15.10 -9.51 -0.65
N HIS A 388 -14.94 -9.93 -1.90
CA HIS A 388 -15.47 -11.21 -2.37
C HIS A 388 -14.84 -12.39 -1.62
N GLU A 389 -13.53 -12.36 -1.35
CA GLU A 389 -12.85 -13.37 -0.52
C GLU A 389 -13.45 -13.43 0.89
N PHE A 390 -13.75 -12.29 1.50
CA PHE A 390 -14.41 -12.22 2.81
C PHE A 390 -15.80 -12.86 2.78
N ILE A 391 -16.63 -12.52 1.80
CA ILE A 391 -17.97 -13.12 1.62
C ILE A 391 -17.90 -14.62 1.37
N SER A 392 -16.97 -15.06 0.52
CA SER A 392 -16.73 -16.48 0.27
C SER A 392 -16.32 -17.21 1.55
N GLY A 393 -15.50 -16.57 2.39
CA GLY A 393 -15.17 -17.05 3.73
C GLY A 393 -16.38 -17.20 4.65
N LEU A 394 -17.28 -16.21 4.66
CA LEU A 394 -18.56 -16.30 5.40
C LEU A 394 -19.42 -17.46 4.90
N GLN A 395 -19.50 -17.65 3.58
CA GLN A 395 -20.21 -18.78 2.99
C GLN A 395 -19.60 -20.11 3.43
N GLN A 396 -18.27 -20.25 3.42
CA GLN A 396 -17.59 -21.44 3.90
C GLN A 396 -17.88 -21.73 5.38
N ILE A 397 -17.97 -20.71 6.23
CA ILE A 397 -18.38 -20.89 7.63
C ILE A 397 -19.78 -21.52 7.70
N TYR A 398 -20.74 -20.97 6.95
CA TYR A 398 -22.09 -21.51 6.91
C TYR A 398 -22.10 -22.97 6.43
N GLU A 399 -21.49 -23.29 5.29
CA GLU A 399 -21.46 -24.64 4.72
C GLU A 399 -20.84 -25.65 5.70
N ASN A 400 -19.78 -25.27 6.41
CA ASN A 400 -19.11 -26.16 7.36
C ASN A 400 -19.93 -26.42 8.64
N VAL A 401 -20.81 -25.51 9.03
CA VAL A 401 -21.62 -25.63 10.24
C VAL A 401 -23.00 -26.21 9.93
N ALA A 402 -23.64 -25.75 8.87
CA ALA A 402 -25.03 -26.05 8.55
C ALA A 402 -25.20 -27.25 7.59
N GLU A 403 -24.22 -27.51 6.72
CA GLU A 403 -24.35 -28.50 5.63
C GLU A 403 -23.46 -29.73 5.79
N LYS A 404 -22.35 -29.64 6.55
CA LYS A 404 -21.53 -30.82 6.86
C LYS A 404 -22.16 -31.63 8.00
N GLU A 405 -22.16 -32.96 7.86
CA GLU A 405 -22.75 -33.93 8.79
C GLU A 405 -21.95 -34.08 10.11
N SER A 406 -21.81 -33.00 10.88
CA SER A 406 -21.27 -33.06 12.25
C SER A 406 -22.38 -32.75 13.25
N GLN A 407 -22.78 -33.78 14.01
CA GLN A 407 -23.77 -33.65 15.10
C GLN A 407 -23.15 -33.22 16.44
N ASN A 408 -21.90 -32.72 16.45
CA ASN A 408 -21.23 -32.27 17.67
C ASN A 408 -21.15 -30.74 17.74
N PRO A 409 -22.03 -30.08 18.52
CA PRO A 409 -22.03 -28.63 18.65
C PRO A 409 -20.71 -28.02 19.10
N LYS A 410 -19.96 -28.70 19.99
CA LYS A 410 -18.67 -28.21 20.47
C LYS A 410 -17.63 -28.19 19.35
N MET A 411 -17.58 -29.25 18.55
CA MET A 411 -16.68 -29.31 17.39
C MET A 411 -17.08 -28.26 16.34
N ASN A 412 -18.39 -28.10 16.07
CA ASN A 412 -18.89 -27.12 15.11
C ASN A 412 -18.52 -25.69 15.53
N ARG A 413 -18.64 -25.34 16.82
CA ARG A 413 -18.20 -24.05 17.34
C ARG A 413 -16.69 -23.83 17.15
N LYS A 414 -15.87 -24.84 17.39
CA LYS A 414 -14.42 -24.75 17.17
C LYS A 414 -14.09 -24.52 15.69
N VAL A 415 -14.69 -25.28 14.79
CA VAL A 415 -14.52 -25.12 13.33
C VAL A 415 -15.00 -23.74 12.88
N CYS A 416 -16.16 -23.30 13.37
CA CYS A 416 -16.69 -21.96 13.12
C CYS A 416 -15.69 -20.87 13.58
N ALA A 417 -15.12 -21.01 14.78
CA ALA A 417 -14.12 -20.07 15.28
C ALA A 417 -12.84 -20.06 14.45
N GLU A 418 -12.28 -21.22 14.11
CA GLU A 418 -11.08 -21.34 13.28
C GLU A 418 -11.26 -20.73 11.89
N LEU A 419 -12.39 -20.97 11.24
CA LEU A 419 -12.73 -20.35 9.95
C LEU A 419 -12.95 -18.85 10.11
N THR A 420 -13.62 -18.41 11.18
CA THR A 420 -13.79 -16.97 11.48
C THR A 420 -12.42 -16.29 11.65
N VAL A 421 -11.47 -16.90 12.37
CA VAL A 421 -10.10 -16.35 12.51
C VAL A 421 -9.46 -16.16 11.13
N LYS A 422 -9.58 -17.14 10.22
CA LYS A 422 -9.05 -17.04 8.86
C LYS A 422 -9.69 -15.92 8.04
N VAL A 423 -10.99 -15.70 8.21
CA VAL A 423 -11.74 -14.65 7.52
C VAL A 423 -11.28 -13.26 7.96
N PHE A 424 -11.06 -13.06 9.27
CA PHE A 424 -10.62 -11.79 9.82
C PHE A 424 -9.11 -11.54 9.76
N ASP A 425 -8.29 -12.56 9.46
CA ASP A 425 -6.82 -12.43 9.34
C ASP A 425 -6.37 -11.41 8.28
N LYS A 426 -7.21 -11.22 7.24
CA LYS A 426 -6.97 -10.27 6.15
C LYS A 426 -7.72 -8.93 6.31
N VAL A 427 -8.44 -8.74 7.41
CA VAL A 427 -9.27 -7.55 7.66
C VAL A 427 -8.58 -6.68 8.70
N PRO A 428 -8.40 -5.37 8.46
CA PRO A 428 -7.88 -4.48 9.49
C PRO A 428 -8.83 -4.40 10.69
N TYR A 429 -8.33 -4.76 11.87
CA TYR A 429 -9.06 -4.63 13.13
C TYR A 429 -8.11 -4.27 14.28
N ILE A 430 -8.64 -3.66 15.34
CA ILE A 430 -7.92 -3.43 16.61
C ILE A 430 -8.76 -3.95 17.78
N ILE A 431 -8.09 -4.60 18.73
CA ILE A 431 -8.67 -5.06 19.99
C ILE A 431 -7.87 -4.43 21.14
N GLU A 432 -8.53 -3.61 21.96
CA GLU A 432 -7.96 -3.05 23.19
C GLU A 432 -8.61 -3.68 24.43
N GLY A 433 -7.86 -3.77 25.54
CA GLY A 433 -8.36 -4.29 26.82
C GLY A 433 -8.26 -5.80 27.01
N LEU A 434 -7.36 -6.48 26.28
CA LEU A 434 -7.16 -7.94 26.43
C LEU A 434 -6.68 -8.32 27.84
N GLU A 435 -5.98 -7.41 28.52
CA GLU A 435 -5.56 -7.52 29.91
C GLU A 435 -6.72 -7.55 30.91
N ASN A 436 -7.91 -7.09 30.52
CA ASN A 436 -9.12 -7.14 31.34
C ASN A 436 -9.80 -8.52 31.33
N LEU A 437 -9.34 -9.45 30.48
CA LEU A 437 -9.90 -10.79 30.40
C LEU A 437 -9.53 -11.61 31.65
N PRO A 438 -10.52 -12.21 32.34
CA PRO A 438 -10.24 -13.11 33.45
C PRO A 438 -9.34 -14.29 33.07
N GLU A 439 -8.62 -14.86 34.02
CA GLU A 439 -7.80 -16.06 33.76
C GLU A 439 -8.65 -17.33 33.66
N SER A 440 -9.76 -17.41 34.40
CA SER A 440 -10.70 -18.54 34.36
C SER A 440 -11.88 -18.27 33.44
N THR A 441 -12.44 -19.32 32.85
CA THR A 441 -13.71 -19.27 32.11
C THR A 441 -14.92 -19.28 33.07
N GLY A 442 -16.14 -19.36 32.54
CA GLY A 442 -17.37 -19.29 33.33
C GLY A 442 -17.89 -17.88 33.56
N ASN A 443 -17.58 -16.93 32.66
CA ASN A 443 -17.99 -15.53 32.78
C ASN A 443 -19.04 -15.12 31.73
N ILE A 444 -19.67 -13.96 31.94
CA ILE A 444 -20.67 -13.39 31.04
C ILE A 444 -20.07 -12.20 30.30
N PHE A 445 -19.94 -12.31 28.99
CA PHE A 445 -19.55 -11.22 28.09
C PHE A 445 -20.81 -10.52 27.58
N ILE A 446 -20.98 -9.25 27.94
CA ILE A 446 -22.04 -8.40 27.39
C ILE A 446 -21.46 -7.49 26.32
N TYR A 447 -22.18 -7.35 25.21
CA TYR A 447 -21.70 -6.58 24.07
C TYR A 447 -22.84 -5.87 23.35
N ASN A 448 -22.53 -4.80 22.64
CA ASN A 448 -23.50 -4.17 21.76
C ASN A 448 -23.62 -4.91 20.44
N HIS A 449 -24.85 -5.09 19.97
CA HIS A 449 -25.15 -5.87 18.77
C HIS A 449 -25.37 -4.97 17.57
N LEU A 450 -24.58 -5.18 16.52
CA LEU A 450 -24.57 -4.32 15.34
C LEU A 450 -25.27 -4.96 14.13
N VAL A 451 -25.90 -4.13 13.30
CA VAL A 451 -26.51 -4.54 12.03
C VAL A 451 -25.41 -4.67 10.99
N ASN A 452 -25.27 -5.84 10.38
CA ASN A 452 -24.32 -6.02 9.29
C ASN A 452 -24.79 -5.33 7.99
N ASP A 453 -23.83 -4.91 7.16
CA ASP A 453 -24.10 -4.43 5.80
C ASP A 453 -24.81 -5.49 4.93
N GLN A 454 -25.77 -5.05 4.10
CA GLN A 454 -26.54 -5.91 3.21
C GLN A 454 -25.67 -6.63 2.17
N HIS A 455 -24.49 -6.10 1.87
CA HIS A 455 -23.53 -6.72 0.96
C HIS A 455 -23.02 -8.09 1.45
N TYR A 456 -23.11 -8.36 2.76
CA TYR A 456 -22.70 -9.63 3.38
C TYR A 456 -23.84 -10.62 3.58
N VAL A 457 -25.03 -10.31 3.05
CA VAL A 457 -26.14 -11.25 3.03
C VAL A 457 -25.83 -12.36 2.02
N LEU A 458 -25.83 -13.60 2.52
CA LEU A 458 -25.65 -14.80 1.73
C LEU A 458 -26.98 -15.20 1.05
N ASN A 459 -26.93 -16.23 0.20
CA ASN A 459 -28.11 -16.79 -0.43
C ASN A 459 -29.19 -17.16 0.62
N ASN A 460 -30.46 -17.15 0.19
CA ASN A 460 -31.62 -17.33 1.06
C ASN A 460 -31.76 -16.27 2.18
N ASN A 461 -31.19 -15.08 1.96
CA ASN A 461 -31.18 -13.96 2.91
C ASN A 461 -30.57 -14.32 4.28
N PHE A 462 -29.64 -15.29 4.33
CA PHE A 462 -28.97 -15.66 5.56
C PHE A 462 -27.80 -14.71 5.84
N GLN A 463 -27.58 -14.37 7.11
CA GLN A 463 -26.52 -13.46 7.53
C GLN A 463 -25.81 -13.97 8.79
N ILE A 464 -24.48 -14.04 8.72
CA ILE A 464 -23.62 -14.35 9.87
C ILE A 464 -23.38 -13.07 10.65
N THR A 465 -23.77 -13.01 11.93
CA THR A 465 -23.58 -11.83 12.78
C THR A 465 -22.10 -11.60 13.07
N LEU A 466 -21.49 -10.58 12.46
CA LEU A 466 -20.02 -10.43 12.44
C LEU A 466 -19.45 -10.16 13.83
N ASP A 467 -20.08 -9.27 14.59
CA ASP A 467 -19.67 -8.85 15.92
C ASP A 467 -19.48 -10.02 16.91
N SER A 468 -20.46 -10.90 17.00
CA SER A 468 -20.50 -12.03 17.91
C SER A 468 -19.60 -13.17 17.46
N HIS A 469 -19.50 -13.42 16.15
CA HIS A 469 -18.53 -14.38 15.63
C HIS A 469 -17.10 -13.87 15.85
N PHE A 470 -16.86 -12.56 15.69
CA PHE A 470 -15.59 -11.93 16.02
C PHE A 470 -15.27 -12.07 17.51
N LEU A 471 -16.21 -11.76 18.42
CA LEU A 471 -16.02 -11.96 19.86
C LEU A 471 -15.69 -13.41 20.21
N SER A 472 -16.46 -14.37 19.68
CA SER A 472 -16.22 -15.80 19.87
C SER A 472 -14.84 -16.23 19.39
N ALA A 473 -14.44 -15.82 18.18
CA ALA A 473 -13.25 -16.34 17.52
C ALA A 473 -11.97 -15.56 17.88
N MET A 474 -12.04 -14.24 17.87
CA MET A 474 -10.87 -13.36 17.96
C MET A 474 -10.52 -13.00 19.40
N VAL A 475 -11.47 -13.11 20.34
CA VAL A 475 -11.25 -12.84 21.76
C VAL A 475 -11.30 -14.14 22.56
N LEU A 476 -12.45 -14.80 22.60
CA LEU A 476 -12.66 -15.96 23.50
C LEU A 476 -11.83 -17.17 23.06
N TYR A 477 -11.94 -17.59 21.80
CA TYR A 477 -11.21 -18.76 21.30
C TYR A 477 -9.69 -18.54 21.35
N LYS A 478 -9.18 -17.34 21.05
CA LYS A 478 -7.74 -17.04 21.17
C LYS A 478 -7.23 -17.07 22.61
N LYS A 479 -8.00 -16.57 23.60
CA LYS A 479 -7.59 -16.56 25.02
C LYS A 479 -7.79 -17.93 25.70
N TYR A 480 -8.92 -18.59 25.46
CA TYR A 480 -9.36 -19.75 26.25
C TYR A 480 -9.40 -21.07 25.45
N ASN A 481 -9.13 -21.05 24.14
CA ASN A 481 -9.33 -22.20 23.24
C ASN A 481 -10.77 -22.75 23.27
N GLU A 482 -11.74 -21.91 23.65
CA GLU A 482 -13.17 -22.20 23.66
C GLU A 482 -13.94 -20.93 23.24
N PRO A 483 -14.76 -20.98 22.16
CA PRO A 483 -15.44 -19.81 21.59
C PRO A 483 -16.65 -19.29 22.38
N GLY A 484 -17.04 -19.98 23.46
CA GLY A 484 -18.18 -19.61 24.30
C GLY A 484 -19.54 -20.04 23.74
N ILE A 485 -20.59 -19.74 24.50
CA ILE A 485 -21.99 -20.04 24.18
C ILE A 485 -22.76 -18.73 24.03
N ARG A 486 -23.43 -18.56 22.89
CA ARG A 486 -24.19 -17.34 22.59
C ARG A 486 -25.69 -17.52 22.88
N THR A 487 -26.37 -16.42 23.15
CA THR A 487 -27.83 -16.33 22.97
C THR A 487 -28.20 -15.93 21.55
N VAL A 488 -29.09 -16.66 20.91
CA VAL A 488 -29.50 -16.42 19.51
C VAL A 488 -31.02 -16.30 19.41
N ARG A 489 -31.52 -15.39 18.55
CA ARG A 489 -32.95 -15.27 18.33
C ARG A 489 -33.50 -16.53 17.65
N ILE A 490 -34.70 -16.94 18.02
CA ILE A 490 -35.43 -17.94 17.22
C ILE A 490 -35.81 -17.28 15.89
N GLY A 491 -35.47 -17.94 14.79
CA GLY A 491 -35.83 -17.50 13.43
C GLY A 491 -37.34 -17.56 13.18
N LYS A 492 -37.83 -16.83 12.18
CA LYS A 492 -39.18 -17.04 11.63
C LYS A 492 -39.22 -18.34 10.84
N GLY A 493 -40.39 -18.96 10.64
CA GLY A 493 -40.50 -20.23 9.91
C GLY A 493 -39.90 -20.23 8.49
N GLN A 494 -39.78 -19.07 7.83
CA GLN A 494 -39.11 -18.93 6.53
C GLN A 494 -37.57 -18.89 6.61
N GLU A 495 -37.00 -18.72 7.80
CA GLU A 495 -35.56 -18.59 8.05
C GLU A 495 -34.93 -19.94 8.48
N TYR A 496 -35.25 -21.04 7.77
CA TYR A 496 -34.73 -22.38 8.10
C TYR A 496 -33.21 -22.41 8.22
N GLY A 497 -32.49 -21.78 7.28
CA GLY A 497 -31.02 -21.74 7.29
C GLY A 497 -30.46 -21.06 8.54
N HIS A 498 -31.13 -20.01 9.04
CA HIS A 498 -30.75 -19.37 10.30
C HIS A 498 -30.88 -20.32 11.47
N GLN A 499 -32.04 -20.95 11.61
CA GLN A 499 -32.30 -21.83 12.75
C GLN A 499 -31.36 -23.05 12.73
N ASN A 500 -31.23 -23.72 11.57
CA ASN A 500 -30.36 -24.87 11.39
C ASN A 500 -28.88 -24.55 11.72
N TYR A 501 -28.37 -23.41 11.24
CA TYR A 501 -26.99 -23.00 11.50
C TYR A 501 -26.70 -22.83 12.99
N TYR A 502 -27.56 -22.11 13.73
CA TYR A 502 -27.31 -21.85 15.14
C TYR A 502 -27.65 -23.03 16.07
N ASP A 503 -28.60 -23.88 15.69
CA ASP A 503 -28.87 -25.14 16.39
C ASP A 503 -27.68 -26.10 16.29
N ASN A 504 -27.03 -26.18 15.11
CA ASN A 504 -25.81 -26.97 14.93
C ASN A 504 -24.62 -26.45 15.76
N LEU A 505 -24.65 -25.19 16.22
CA LEU A 505 -23.68 -24.63 17.16
C LEU A 505 -24.05 -24.85 18.62
N GLY A 506 -25.26 -25.33 18.91
CA GLY A 506 -25.76 -25.59 20.26
C GLY A 506 -25.84 -24.34 21.13
N TYR A 507 -26.19 -23.21 20.52
CA TYR A 507 -26.43 -21.95 21.23
C TYR A 507 -27.81 -21.91 21.89
N ILE A 508 -28.01 -20.93 22.78
CA ILE A 508 -29.24 -20.80 23.58
C ILE A 508 -30.27 -19.98 22.79
N ASN A 509 -31.41 -20.58 22.47
CA ASN A 509 -32.47 -19.95 21.69
C ASN A 509 -33.35 -19.02 22.56
N VAL A 510 -33.56 -17.77 22.11
CA VAL A 510 -34.36 -16.74 22.80
C VAL A 510 -35.37 -16.06 21.87
N TYR A 511 -36.51 -15.62 22.41
CA TYR A 511 -37.49 -14.83 21.64
C TYR A 511 -37.15 -13.33 21.63
N THR A 512 -37.14 -12.73 20.44
CA THR A 512 -37.02 -11.27 20.25
C THR A 512 -38.27 -10.73 19.53
N GLN A 513 -38.33 -9.41 19.28
CA GLN A 513 -39.40 -8.83 18.46
C GLN A 513 -39.42 -9.36 17.02
N GLU A 514 -38.29 -9.91 16.57
CA GLU A 514 -38.07 -10.40 15.21
C GLU A 514 -38.32 -11.91 15.07
N SER A 515 -38.62 -12.62 16.16
CA SER A 515 -38.95 -14.05 16.14
C SER A 515 -40.39 -14.31 15.67
N GLU A 516 -40.70 -15.56 15.35
CA GLU A 516 -42.07 -15.98 15.04
C GLU A 516 -43.03 -15.64 16.21
N GLN A 517 -44.19 -15.07 15.90
CA GLN A 517 -45.15 -14.65 16.92
C GLN A 517 -45.75 -15.87 17.63
N GLN A 518 -45.41 -16.05 18.91
CA GLN A 518 -46.00 -17.07 19.77
C GLN A 518 -46.75 -16.49 20.97
N THR A 519 -47.59 -17.33 21.57
CA THR A 519 -48.43 -17.02 22.74
C THR A 519 -47.57 -16.60 23.96
N ALA A 520 -48.19 -15.88 24.91
CA ALA A 520 -47.50 -15.44 26.13
C ALA A 520 -46.93 -16.61 26.98
N THR A 521 -47.50 -17.81 26.83
CA THR A 521 -47.07 -19.03 27.53
C THR A 521 -45.71 -19.51 27.01
N CYS A 522 -45.53 -19.63 25.69
CA CYS A 522 -44.25 -20.02 25.09
C CYS A 522 -43.11 -19.05 25.43
N LYS A 523 -43.41 -17.74 25.53
CA LYS A 523 -42.43 -16.72 25.96
C LYS A 523 -41.97 -16.89 27.41
N LYS A 524 -42.85 -17.36 28.30
CA LYS A 524 -42.50 -17.67 29.70
C LYS A 524 -41.65 -18.93 29.78
N GLU A 525 -42.02 -19.98 29.04
CA GLU A 525 -41.29 -21.25 28.99
C GLU A 525 -39.87 -21.06 28.44
N SER A 526 -39.69 -20.35 27.31
CA SER A 526 -38.36 -20.07 26.76
C SER A 526 -37.50 -19.20 27.69
N ARG A 527 -38.08 -18.23 28.42
CA ARG A 527 -37.33 -17.49 29.46
C ARG A 527 -36.84 -18.43 30.57
N SER A 528 -37.64 -19.40 30.96
CA SER A 528 -37.24 -20.42 31.95
C SER A 528 -36.10 -21.29 31.42
N ILE A 529 -36.18 -21.72 30.15
CA ILE A 529 -35.14 -22.50 29.46
C ILE A 529 -33.84 -21.71 29.36
N PHE A 530 -33.90 -20.42 28.99
CA PHE A 530 -32.72 -19.56 28.95
C PHE A 530 -31.96 -19.54 30.27
N TYR A 531 -32.64 -19.28 31.40
CA TYR A 531 -31.96 -19.25 32.70
C TYR A 531 -31.42 -20.61 33.11
N SER A 532 -32.13 -21.72 32.83
CA SER A 532 -31.66 -23.06 33.20
C SER A 532 -30.45 -23.49 32.39
N GLU A 533 -30.48 -23.31 31.06
CA GLU A 533 -29.35 -23.66 30.18
C GLU A 533 -28.15 -22.76 30.40
N ALA A 534 -28.35 -21.45 30.49
CA ALA A 534 -27.27 -20.50 30.71
C ALA A 534 -26.56 -20.74 32.05
N SER A 535 -27.31 -20.99 33.12
CA SER A 535 -26.73 -21.35 34.44
C SER A 535 -25.94 -22.65 34.35
N LYS A 536 -26.45 -23.66 33.64
CA LYS A 536 -25.76 -24.93 33.43
C LYS A 536 -24.44 -24.73 32.68
N TYR A 537 -24.42 -23.91 31.63
CA TYR A 537 -23.18 -23.63 30.89
C TYR A 537 -22.14 -22.92 31.76
N LEU A 538 -22.54 -21.90 32.53
CA LEU A 538 -21.65 -21.22 33.47
C LEU A 538 -21.08 -22.17 34.53
N GLN A 539 -21.91 -23.08 35.07
CA GLN A 539 -21.47 -24.11 36.03
C GLN A 539 -20.53 -25.16 35.43
N ASN A 540 -20.53 -25.31 34.11
CA ASN A 540 -19.58 -26.17 33.38
C ASN A 540 -18.45 -25.35 32.75
N ASP A 541 -18.14 -24.19 33.33
CA ASP A 541 -17.03 -23.30 32.97
C ASP A 541 -17.08 -22.78 31.52
N TYR A 542 -18.26 -22.69 30.90
CA TYR A 542 -18.40 -22.03 29.60
C TYR A 542 -18.63 -20.52 29.76
N ASN A 543 -17.90 -19.73 28.99
CA ASN A 543 -18.19 -18.30 28.85
C ASN A 543 -19.48 -18.10 28.05
N LEU A 544 -20.32 -17.16 28.48
CA LEU A 544 -21.55 -16.78 27.77
C LEU A 544 -21.36 -15.45 27.03
N ILE A 545 -21.95 -15.35 25.84
CA ILE A 545 -21.98 -14.11 25.05
C ILE A 545 -23.45 -13.67 24.91
N ILE A 546 -23.78 -12.51 25.48
CA ILE A 546 -25.16 -12.03 25.57
C ILE A 546 -25.22 -10.56 25.17
N SER A 547 -26.03 -10.22 24.17
CA SER A 547 -26.36 -8.81 23.91
C SER A 547 -27.54 -8.38 24.80
N PRO A 548 -27.36 -7.44 25.74
CA PRO A 548 -28.46 -6.94 26.55
C PRO A 548 -29.48 -6.16 25.73
N GLU A 549 -29.11 -5.54 24.61
CA GLU A 549 -30.06 -4.90 23.67
C GLU A 549 -31.02 -5.95 23.09
N GLY A 550 -30.47 -7.09 22.67
CA GLY A 550 -31.18 -8.19 22.04
C GLY A 550 -31.91 -7.83 20.75
N THR A 551 -31.55 -6.70 20.14
CA THR A 551 -31.84 -6.23 18.79
C THR A 551 -30.56 -5.57 18.26
N SER A 552 -30.32 -5.62 16.95
CA SER A 552 -29.15 -5.01 16.32
C SER A 552 -29.38 -3.53 15.97
N TYR A 553 -28.35 -2.70 16.11
CA TYR A 553 -28.38 -1.26 15.76
C TYR A 553 -27.18 -0.87 14.88
N ARG A 554 -27.20 0.34 14.30
CA ARG A 554 -25.99 0.93 13.72
C ARG A 554 -25.04 1.37 14.84
N THR A 555 -23.76 1.51 14.54
CA THR A 555 -22.73 1.86 15.54
C THR A 555 -23.07 3.17 16.28
N ASP A 556 -23.58 4.17 15.57
CA ASP A 556 -23.96 5.49 16.09
C ASP A 556 -25.29 5.49 16.87
N GLU A 557 -26.13 4.49 16.65
CA GLU A 557 -27.43 4.31 17.31
C GLU A 557 -27.34 3.41 18.56
N SER A 558 -26.21 2.72 18.74
CA SER A 558 -25.96 1.78 19.83
C SER A 558 -25.42 2.48 21.10
N PRO A 559 -25.74 2.01 22.32
CA PRO A 559 -26.67 0.93 22.61
C PRO A 559 -28.14 1.36 22.52
N GLY A 560 -28.99 0.46 22.06
CA GLY A 560 -30.43 0.48 22.33
C GLY A 560 -30.76 0.04 23.77
N PRO A 561 -32.07 -0.10 24.09
CA PRO A 561 -32.52 -0.38 25.45
C PRO A 561 -32.04 -1.74 25.99
N PHE A 562 -31.43 -1.75 27.17
CA PHE A 562 -30.91 -2.95 27.81
C PHE A 562 -32.01 -3.76 28.51
N LYS A 563 -31.98 -5.08 28.28
CA LYS A 563 -32.80 -6.07 28.97
C LYS A 563 -32.08 -6.56 30.23
N MET A 564 -32.84 -6.80 31.29
CA MET A 564 -32.31 -7.26 32.59
C MET A 564 -31.80 -8.72 32.60
N GLY A 565 -31.95 -9.47 31.50
CA GLY A 565 -31.74 -10.93 31.49
C GLY A 565 -30.33 -11.39 31.88
N ALA A 566 -29.30 -10.81 31.26
CA ALA A 566 -27.90 -11.14 31.54
C ALA A 566 -27.51 -10.80 32.99
N PHE A 567 -27.96 -9.64 33.48
CA PHE A 567 -27.68 -9.17 34.84
C PHE A 567 -28.40 -10.03 35.88
N LYS A 568 -29.67 -10.38 35.64
CA LYS A 568 -30.41 -11.28 36.51
C LYS A 568 -29.77 -12.67 36.56
N LEU A 569 -29.26 -13.17 35.43
CA LEU A 569 -28.54 -14.44 35.40
C LEU A 569 -27.28 -14.40 36.28
N ALA A 570 -26.46 -13.34 36.15
CA ALA A 570 -25.25 -13.17 36.95
C ALA A 570 -25.54 -13.23 38.46
N LEU A 571 -26.54 -12.46 38.92
CA LEU A 571 -26.88 -12.35 40.34
C LEU A 571 -27.41 -13.65 40.98
N ASN A 572 -27.94 -14.55 40.17
CA ASN A 572 -28.56 -15.79 40.62
C ASN A 572 -27.70 -17.04 40.34
N THR A 573 -26.53 -16.87 39.74
CA THR A 573 -25.57 -17.97 39.49
C THR A 573 -24.57 -18.07 40.63
N VAL A 574 -24.22 -19.29 41.04
CA VAL A 574 -23.24 -19.57 42.10
C VAL A 574 -22.19 -20.55 41.56
N PRO A 575 -20.88 -20.24 41.62
CA PRO A 575 -20.31 -18.94 42.03
C PRO A 575 -20.74 -17.81 41.09
N GLU A 576 -20.76 -16.57 41.60
CA GLU A 576 -21.17 -15.41 40.80
C GLU A 576 -20.15 -15.15 39.67
N PRO A 577 -20.57 -15.16 38.39
CA PRO A 577 -19.69 -14.91 37.26
C PRO A 577 -19.32 -13.42 37.16
N TYR A 578 -18.15 -13.12 36.59
CA TYR A 578 -17.86 -11.75 36.17
C TYR A 578 -18.72 -11.37 34.97
N ILE A 579 -19.12 -10.10 34.92
CA ILE A 579 -19.65 -9.46 33.73
C ILE A 579 -18.52 -8.68 33.06
N ILE A 580 -18.23 -9.00 31.81
CA ILE A 580 -17.20 -8.35 30.98
C ILE A 580 -17.90 -7.54 29.89
N PRO A 581 -17.81 -6.20 29.91
CA PRO A 581 -18.40 -5.37 28.87
C PRO A 581 -17.47 -5.29 27.66
N VAL A 582 -18.00 -5.52 26.46
CA VAL A 582 -17.24 -5.50 25.21
C VAL A 582 -17.92 -4.60 24.18
N VAL A 583 -17.27 -3.51 23.81
CA VAL A 583 -17.79 -2.55 22.84
C VAL A 583 -17.29 -2.87 21.44
N MET A 584 -18.22 -3.05 20.51
CA MET A 584 -17.97 -3.25 19.07
C MET A 584 -18.27 -1.98 18.29
N VAL A 585 -17.40 -1.61 17.36
CA VAL A 585 -17.50 -0.39 16.55
C VAL A 585 -17.20 -0.71 15.08
N ASN A 586 -18.01 -0.16 14.18
CA ASN A 586 -17.92 -0.24 12.72
C ASN A 586 -18.16 -1.63 12.08
N PHE A 587 -18.57 -2.66 12.84
CA PHE A 587 -18.94 -3.97 12.26
C PHE A 587 -20.18 -3.90 11.35
N ASP A 588 -20.89 -2.78 11.36
CA ASP A 588 -21.99 -2.42 10.46
C ASP A 588 -21.54 -1.80 9.13
N HIS A 589 -20.24 -1.57 8.96
CA HIS A 589 -19.63 -1.07 7.72
C HIS A 589 -18.95 -2.19 6.94
N ARG A 590 -18.75 -1.96 5.64
CA ARG A 590 -17.97 -2.86 4.78
C ARG A 590 -16.49 -2.86 5.18
N ILE A 591 -15.82 -4.00 5.06
CA ILE A 591 -14.38 -4.12 5.24
C ILE A 591 -13.64 -3.14 4.33
N GLY A 592 -12.56 -2.53 4.83
CA GLY A 592 -11.78 -1.54 4.09
C GLY A 592 -12.40 -0.13 4.02
N LYS A 593 -13.68 0.05 4.40
CA LYS A 593 -14.28 1.39 4.55
C LYS A 593 -14.05 2.02 5.92
N SER A 594 -13.94 1.18 6.95
CA SER A 594 -13.74 1.62 8.33
C SER A 594 -12.94 0.58 9.09
N LEU A 595 -12.20 1.03 10.10
CA LEU A 595 -11.49 0.15 11.03
C LEU A 595 -12.50 -0.55 11.94
N TYR A 596 -12.49 -1.88 11.97
CA TYR A 596 -13.23 -2.64 12.97
C TYR A 596 -12.52 -2.55 14.31
N TYR A 597 -13.25 -2.16 15.34
CA TYR A 597 -12.66 -1.87 16.64
C TYR A 597 -13.45 -2.55 17.76
N CYS A 598 -12.72 -3.22 18.66
CA CYS A 598 -13.25 -3.93 19.80
C CYS A 598 -12.56 -3.43 21.08
N ALA A 599 -13.33 -2.95 22.06
CA ALA A 599 -12.80 -2.54 23.36
C ALA A 599 -13.40 -3.38 24.48
N ILE A 600 -12.53 -4.07 25.22
CA ILE A 600 -12.89 -4.90 26.38
C ILE A 600 -12.71 -4.06 27.64
N LYS A 601 -13.77 -3.88 28.42
CA LYS A 601 -13.77 -3.07 29.65
C LYS A 601 -13.52 -3.94 30.88
N GLU A 602 -13.20 -3.28 31.99
CA GLU A 602 -12.93 -3.95 33.25
C GLU A 602 -14.08 -4.87 33.68
N PRO A 603 -13.78 -6.10 34.12
CA PRO A 603 -14.77 -7.03 34.62
C PRO A 603 -15.31 -6.58 35.97
N PHE A 604 -16.59 -6.85 36.25
CA PHE A 604 -17.18 -6.57 37.56
C PHE A 604 -18.13 -7.69 38.01
N LYS A 605 -18.31 -7.83 39.32
CA LYS A 605 -19.41 -8.63 39.88
C LYS A 605 -20.62 -7.75 40.11
N LEU A 606 -21.80 -8.27 39.80
CA LEU A 606 -23.02 -7.47 39.88
C LEU A 606 -23.41 -7.19 41.33
N SER A 607 -23.12 -8.11 42.25
CA SER A 607 -23.32 -7.93 43.70
C SER A 607 -22.54 -6.76 44.29
N GLU A 608 -21.45 -6.31 43.65
CA GLU A 608 -20.66 -5.15 44.06
C GLU A 608 -21.27 -3.82 43.60
N LYS A 609 -22.20 -3.87 42.64
CA LYS A 609 -22.80 -2.68 42.00
C LYS A 609 -24.27 -2.47 42.34
N VAL A 610 -24.96 -3.49 42.87
CA VAL A 610 -26.39 -3.43 43.20
C VAL A 610 -26.58 -3.62 44.71
N PRO A 611 -27.32 -2.73 45.41
CA PRO A 611 -27.45 -2.76 46.86
C PRO A 611 -28.22 -3.98 47.41
N SER A 612 -29.11 -4.58 46.62
CA SER A 612 -29.80 -5.82 47.02
C SER A 612 -30.19 -6.69 45.80
N ARG A 613 -30.61 -7.93 46.05
CA ARG A 613 -31.04 -8.87 44.99
C ARG A 613 -32.47 -8.63 44.46
N ASN A 614 -33.10 -7.52 44.82
CA ASN A 614 -34.47 -7.22 44.39
C ASN A 614 -34.49 -6.72 42.92
N ASN A 615 -35.65 -6.84 42.25
CA ASN A 615 -35.76 -6.42 40.85
C ASN A 615 -35.73 -4.90 40.64
N ALA A 616 -36.07 -4.10 41.66
CA ALA A 616 -36.13 -2.64 41.55
C ALA A 616 -34.72 -2.03 41.49
N ASP A 617 -33.83 -2.48 42.37
CA ASP A 617 -32.42 -2.07 42.42
C ASP A 617 -31.70 -2.52 41.15
N LEU A 618 -31.99 -3.74 40.68
CA LEU A 618 -31.45 -4.24 39.42
C LEU A 618 -31.91 -3.41 38.22
N TYR A 619 -33.19 -3.03 38.17
CA TYR A 619 -33.73 -2.19 37.10
C TYR A 619 -33.06 -0.81 37.09
N ALA A 620 -32.91 -0.18 38.26
CA ALA A 620 -32.22 1.10 38.40
C ALA A 620 -30.76 1.02 37.94
N PHE A 621 -30.04 -0.05 38.33
CA PHE A 621 -28.68 -0.31 37.87
C PHE A 621 -28.63 -0.45 36.35
N VAL A 622 -29.50 -1.26 35.73
CA VAL A 622 -29.48 -1.48 34.28
C VAL A 622 -29.71 -0.18 33.50
N GLN A 623 -30.66 0.67 33.94
CA GLN A 623 -30.88 1.98 33.30
C GLN A 623 -29.66 2.90 33.43
N GLN A 624 -29.00 2.93 34.59
CA GLN A 624 -27.78 3.70 34.77
C GLN A 624 -26.62 3.13 33.94
N TYR A 625 -26.50 1.81 33.90
CA TYR A 625 -25.42 1.12 33.21
C TYR A 625 -25.54 1.23 31.69
N GLU A 626 -26.75 1.23 31.14
CA GLU A 626 -27.02 1.53 29.72
C GLU A 626 -26.44 2.91 29.33
N ASN A 627 -26.67 3.94 30.15
CA ASN A 627 -26.10 5.28 29.92
C ASN A 627 -24.57 5.30 30.00
N ASN A 628 -23.99 4.56 30.95
CA ASN A 628 -22.53 4.40 31.04
C ASN A 628 -21.98 3.69 29.79
N TYR A 629 -22.65 2.62 29.37
CA TYR A 629 -22.26 1.85 28.18
C TYR A 629 -22.32 2.70 26.91
N LYS A 630 -23.31 3.59 26.78
CA LYS A 630 -23.37 4.59 25.71
C LYS A 630 -22.13 5.50 25.69
N GLY A 631 -21.64 5.90 26.86
CA GLY A 631 -20.36 6.61 27.00
C GLY A 631 -19.17 5.77 26.50
N TYR A 632 -19.16 4.47 26.76
CA TYR A 632 -18.13 3.57 26.23
C TYR A 632 -18.18 3.47 24.70
N VAL A 633 -19.36 3.37 24.10
CA VAL A 633 -19.53 3.36 22.63
C VAL A 633 -19.00 4.66 22.03
N GLN A 634 -19.39 5.82 22.56
CA GLN A 634 -18.91 7.12 22.05
C GLN A 634 -17.39 7.28 22.17
N THR A 635 -16.80 6.80 23.27
CA THR A 635 -15.34 6.83 23.46
C THR A 635 -14.64 5.89 22.49
N ALA A 636 -15.20 4.70 22.26
CA ALA A 636 -14.68 3.71 21.33
C ALA A 636 -14.77 4.19 19.86
N ILE A 637 -15.85 4.87 19.47
CA ILE A 637 -15.98 5.51 18.15
C ILE A 637 -14.86 6.53 17.94
N LYS A 638 -14.69 7.47 18.89
CA LYS A 638 -13.62 8.48 18.81
C LYS A 638 -12.24 7.85 18.78
N ARG A 639 -12.00 6.78 19.55
CA ARG A 639 -10.73 6.04 19.55
C ARG A 639 -10.51 5.35 18.20
N ALA A 640 -11.53 4.70 17.64
CA ALA A 640 -11.46 4.08 16.32
C ALA A 640 -11.19 5.12 15.21
N GLU A 641 -11.85 6.28 15.26
CA GLU A 641 -11.59 7.41 14.36
C GLU A 641 -10.17 7.95 14.51
N GLN A 642 -9.72 8.15 15.75
CA GLN A 642 -8.35 8.57 16.05
C GLN A 642 -7.35 7.56 15.51
N LEU A 643 -7.53 6.26 15.74
CA LEU A 643 -6.66 5.19 15.25
C LEU A 643 -6.69 5.10 13.72
N ASN A 644 -7.86 5.28 13.10
CA ASN A 644 -7.99 5.32 11.65
C ASN A 644 -7.28 6.56 11.05
N VAL A 645 -7.28 7.69 11.77
CA VAL A 645 -6.55 8.92 11.46
C VAL A 645 -5.08 8.84 11.87
N SER A 646 -4.68 8.02 12.85
CA SER A 646 -3.29 7.83 13.29
C SER A 646 -2.60 6.61 12.66
N SER A 647 -3.32 5.86 11.83
CA SER A 647 -2.74 5.28 10.61
C SER A 647 -2.41 6.35 9.54
N SER A 648 -2.74 7.64 9.76
CA SER A 648 -2.49 8.76 8.83
C SER A 648 -1.99 10.14 9.38
N GLY A 649 -1.80 10.43 10.68
CA GLY A 649 -1.11 11.64 11.25
C GLY A 649 -0.68 11.47 12.74
N ALA A 650 0.60 11.61 13.10
CA ALA A 650 1.24 11.03 14.32
C ALA A 650 1.02 11.84 15.60
N ASP A 651 0.81 11.17 16.75
CA ASP A 651 1.38 11.51 18.08
C ASP A 651 0.86 10.57 19.19
N SER A 652 1.68 9.57 19.49
CA SER A 652 1.87 8.90 20.78
C SER A 652 2.97 7.87 20.52
N LEU A 653 3.77 7.51 21.52
CA LEU A 653 4.69 6.37 21.43
C LEU A 653 3.86 5.07 21.37
N GLU A 654 3.22 4.85 20.22
CA GLU A 654 2.64 3.60 19.74
C GLU A 654 3.60 3.02 18.69
N GLU A 655 3.50 1.71 18.46
CA GLU A 655 4.45 0.87 17.73
C GLU A 655 5.13 1.53 16.52
N PRO A 656 6.38 1.14 16.23
CA PRO A 656 7.15 1.81 15.21
C PRO A 656 6.41 1.89 13.86
N PRO A 657 6.58 3.00 13.10
CA PRO A 657 6.07 3.08 11.74
C PRO A 657 6.42 1.80 10.98
N ALA A 658 5.45 1.19 10.28
CA ALA A 658 5.67 -0.07 9.55
C ALA A 658 6.92 -0.04 8.64
N ILE A 659 7.34 1.15 8.21
CA ILE A 659 8.60 1.43 7.52
C ILE A 659 9.84 0.96 8.31
N TRP A 660 9.93 1.22 9.61
CA TRP A 660 11.08 0.76 10.40
C TRP A 660 11.02 -0.73 10.69
N CYS A 661 9.86 -1.34 10.90
CA CYS A 661 9.77 -2.80 11.04
C CYS A 661 10.45 -3.54 9.87
N ASN A 662 10.35 -3.02 8.66
CA ASN A 662 11.04 -3.59 7.49
C ASN A 662 12.53 -3.22 7.46
N GLU A 663 12.92 -1.99 7.79
CA GLU A 663 14.34 -1.60 7.89
C GLU A 663 15.08 -2.42 8.97
N ILE A 664 14.48 -2.60 10.14
CA ILE A 664 15.04 -3.38 11.25
C ILE A 664 15.16 -4.85 10.89
N LYS A 665 14.11 -5.45 10.29
CA LYS A 665 14.20 -6.81 9.72
C LYS A 665 15.33 -6.94 8.69
N ARG A 666 15.56 -5.91 7.87
CA ARG A 666 16.66 -5.87 6.89
C ARG A 666 18.03 -5.78 7.57
N LEU A 667 18.18 -4.98 8.63
CA LEU A 667 19.42 -4.92 9.40
C LEU A 667 19.75 -6.25 10.07
N LYS A 668 18.76 -6.93 10.66
CA LYS A 668 18.93 -8.29 11.23
C LYS A 668 19.44 -9.27 10.18
N ARG A 669 18.77 -9.34 9.02
CA ARG A 669 19.20 -10.21 7.91
C ARG A 669 20.59 -9.86 7.39
N ARG A 670 21.00 -8.58 7.45
CA ARG A 670 22.34 -8.16 7.04
C ARG A 670 23.39 -8.72 7.99
N VAL A 671 23.11 -8.72 9.29
CA VAL A 671 23.94 -9.37 10.31
C VAL A 671 23.99 -10.88 10.08
N ASP A 672 22.83 -11.52 9.88
CA ASP A 672 22.73 -12.98 9.65
C ASP A 672 23.52 -13.47 8.42
N LYS A 673 23.75 -12.59 7.44
CA LYS A 673 24.43 -12.90 6.16
C LYS A 673 25.91 -12.52 6.15
N LEU A 674 26.47 -12.04 7.25
CA LEU A 674 27.90 -11.70 7.30
C LEU A 674 28.74 -12.97 7.08
N GLU A 675 29.66 -12.91 6.12
CA GLU A 675 30.58 -14.02 5.81
C GLU A 675 31.52 -14.32 6.99
N THR A 676 31.91 -13.28 7.73
CA THR A 676 32.69 -13.36 8.97
C THR A 676 32.33 -12.19 9.89
N GLN A 677 32.33 -12.46 11.20
CA GLN A 677 32.18 -11.44 12.24
C GLN A 677 33.50 -11.13 12.95
N GLU A 678 34.63 -11.68 12.48
CA GLU A 678 35.96 -11.35 13.01
C GLU A 678 36.29 -9.87 12.73
N ASN A 679 36.78 -9.17 13.76
CA ASN A 679 37.14 -7.75 13.73
C ASN A 679 36.04 -6.86 13.13
N LEU A 680 34.77 -7.22 13.37
CA LEU A 680 33.62 -6.55 12.79
C LEU A 680 33.41 -5.17 13.45
N ILE A 681 33.38 -4.13 12.62
CA ILE A 681 33.08 -2.76 13.02
C ILE A 681 31.66 -2.41 12.59
N ALA A 682 30.76 -2.26 13.57
CA ALA A 682 29.37 -1.91 13.33
C ALA A 682 29.15 -0.40 13.37
N PHE A 683 28.69 0.17 12.25
CA PHE A 683 28.28 1.57 12.19
C PHE A 683 26.79 1.67 12.49
N TYR A 684 26.42 2.37 13.56
CA TYR A 684 25.05 2.42 14.07
C TYR A 684 24.52 3.84 14.21
N GLY A 685 23.31 4.09 13.69
CA GLY A 685 22.67 5.39 13.83
C GLY A 685 21.81 5.81 12.62
N SER A 686 21.90 7.09 12.26
CA SER A 686 20.91 7.77 11.40
C SER A 686 21.13 7.62 9.89
N SER A 687 20.33 8.35 9.11
CA SER A 687 20.32 8.26 7.64
C SER A 687 21.68 8.55 7.00
N SER A 688 22.55 9.35 7.61
CA SER A 688 23.91 9.59 7.10
C SER A 688 24.77 8.32 7.15
N VAL A 689 24.55 7.44 8.12
CA VAL A 689 25.18 6.11 8.12
C VAL A 689 24.45 5.22 7.12
N ARG A 690 23.11 5.15 7.18
CA ARG A 690 22.29 4.29 6.31
C ARG A 690 22.59 4.49 4.83
N LEU A 691 22.75 5.74 4.39
CA LEU A 691 22.92 6.13 2.99
C LEU A 691 24.37 6.00 2.50
N TRP A 692 25.31 5.54 3.34
CA TRP A 692 26.67 5.25 2.92
C TRP A 692 26.76 3.92 2.19
N VAL A 693 26.20 3.86 0.97
CA VAL A 693 26.02 2.63 0.18
C VAL A 693 27.35 1.91 -0.11
N ASN A 694 28.44 2.68 -0.30
CA ASN A 694 29.76 2.13 -0.62
C ASN A 694 30.66 1.91 0.60
N MET A 695 30.13 1.95 1.84
CA MET A 695 30.92 1.90 3.08
C MET A 695 31.99 0.79 3.10
N LYS A 696 31.66 -0.45 2.71
CA LYS A 696 32.63 -1.57 2.69
C LYS A 696 33.81 -1.32 1.75
N ARG A 697 33.57 -0.70 0.59
CA ARG A 697 34.62 -0.33 -0.36
C ARG A 697 35.40 0.88 0.16
N ASP A 698 34.67 1.90 0.59
CA ASP A 698 35.25 3.17 0.99
C ASP A 698 36.12 2.99 2.24
N LEU A 699 35.74 2.10 3.18
CA LEU A 699 36.47 1.76 4.40
C LEU A 699 37.39 0.52 4.30
N SER A 700 37.56 -0.08 3.12
CA SER A 700 38.50 -1.20 2.95
C SER A 700 39.92 -0.85 3.43
N PRO A 701 40.65 -1.74 4.14
CA PRO A 701 40.36 -3.17 4.34
C PRO A 701 39.51 -3.54 5.58
N PHE A 702 38.94 -2.57 6.31
CA PHE A 702 38.20 -2.87 7.54
C PHE A 702 36.94 -3.71 7.28
N ASN A 703 36.68 -4.70 8.15
CA ASN A 703 35.44 -5.48 8.13
C ASN A 703 34.31 -4.65 8.75
N VAL A 704 33.52 -3.98 7.92
CA VAL A 704 32.49 -3.04 8.38
C VAL A 704 31.09 -3.51 8.04
N VAL A 705 30.14 -3.25 8.93
CA VAL A 705 28.70 -3.42 8.67
C VAL A 705 27.94 -2.12 8.92
N ASN A 706 27.09 -1.77 7.96
CA ASN A 706 26.20 -0.63 8.05
C ASN A 706 24.88 -1.04 8.70
N LEU A 707 24.66 -0.59 9.94
CA LEU A 707 23.45 -0.78 10.72
C LEU A 707 22.68 0.55 10.92
N GLY A 708 22.85 1.51 10.01
CA GLY A 708 22.08 2.76 10.04
C GLY A 708 20.65 2.59 9.52
N PHE A 709 19.71 3.34 10.07
CA PHE A 709 18.29 3.36 9.67
C PHE A 709 17.73 4.79 9.58
N GLY A 710 16.63 4.98 8.85
CA GLY A 710 16.18 6.30 8.38
C GLY A 710 15.58 7.14 9.50
N GLY A 711 15.95 8.43 9.57
CA GLY A 711 15.34 9.39 10.53
C GLY A 711 15.58 9.08 12.00
N SER A 712 16.52 8.18 12.33
CA SER A 712 16.70 7.76 13.71
C SER A 712 17.25 8.89 14.60
N THR A 713 16.71 8.93 15.82
CA THR A 713 17.19 9.71 16.96
C THR A 713 17.90 8.77 17.94
N PHE A 714 18.55 9.29 18.98
CA PHE A 714 19.10 8.40 20.02
C PHE A 714 18.03 7.52 20.67
N ALA A 715 16.82 8.04 20.88
CA ALA A 715 15.70 7.28 21.45
C ALA A 715 15.32 6.06 20.58
N TRP A 716 15.31 6.23 19.25
CA TRP A 716 15.04 5.11 18.34
C TRP A 716 16.19 4.12 18.26
N CYS A 717 17.43 4.61 18.37
CA CYS A 717 18.59 3.73 18.46
C CYS A 717 18.55 2.88 19.74
N ILE A 718 18.13 3.46 20.86
CA ILE A 718 17.91 2.74 22.12
C ILE A 718 16.84 1.66 21.95
N HIS A 719 15.67 2.02 21.42
CA HIS A 719 14.53 1.12 21.26
C HIS A 719 14.87 -0.15 20.46
N TYR A 720 15.66 -0.01 19.38
CA TYR A 720 15.96 -1.11 18.47
C TYR A 720 17.31 -1.79 18.69
N PHE A 721 18.11 -1.32 19.64
CA PHE A 721 19.45 -1.81 19.86
C PHE A 721 19.47 -3.34 20.05
N ASP A 722 18.65 -3.85 20.97
CA ASP A 722 18.64 -5.28 21.29
C ASP A 722 18.18 -6.15 20.12
N GLU A 723 17.24 -5.65 19.32
CA GLU A 723 16.72 -6.37 18.18
C GLU A 723 17.74 -6.45 17.03
N ILE A 724 18.39 -5.34 16.69
CA ILE A 724 19.39 -5.29 15.61
C ILE A 724 20.66 -6.05 16.01
N PHE A 725 21.14 -5.85 17.24
CA PHE A 725 22.38 -6.44 17.73
C PHE A 725 22.15 -7.82 18.36
N LYS A 726 21.05 -8.51 18.06
CA LYS A 726 20.77 -9.83 18.64
C LYS A 726 21.83 -10.87 18.25
N GLU A 727 22.20 -10.91 16.97
CA GLU A 727 23.14 -11.91 16.40
C GLU A 727 24.46 -11.26 15.93
N ALA A 728 24.65 -9.97 16.20
CA ALA A 728 25.85 -9.24 15.84
C ALA A 728 26.86 -9.33 16.99
N ASN A 729 28.12 -9.64 16.69
CA ASN A 729 29.20 -9.66 17.67
C ASN A 729 30.37 -8.76 17.20
N PRO A 730 30.17 -7.43 17.16
CA PRO A 730 31.21 -6.51 16.74
C PRO A 730 32.36 -6.45 17.74
N SER A 731 33.58 -6.15 17.28
CA SER A 731 34.70 -5.74 18.14
C SER A 731 34.70 -4.22 18.39
N LYS A 732 34.06 -3.45 17.51
CA LYS A 732 33.91 -2.00 17.63
C LYS A 732 32.54 -1.52 17.17
N ILE A 733 31.95 -0.57 17.89
CA ILE A 733 30.73 0.14 17.47
C ILE A 733 31.04 1.61 17.24
N VAL A 734 30.72 2.11 16.04
CA VAL A 734 30.85 3.51 15.65
C VAL A 734 29.45 4.14 15.57
N LEU A 735 29.16 5.06 16.49
CA LEU A 735 27.86 5.70 16.63
C LEU A 735 27.76 6.98 15.78
N TYR A 736 26.56 7.25 15.26
CA TYR A 736 26.21 8.53 14.64
C TYR A 736 24.70 8.83 14.73
N ALA A 737 24.29 9.65 15.68
CA ALA A 737 22.93 10.18 15.81
C ALA A 737 22.97 11.52 16.55
N GLY A 738 21.90 12.31 16.49
CA GLY A 738 21.77 13.57 17.22
C GLY A 738 21.34 14.78 16.39
N GLU A 739 21.62 14.82 15.08
CA GLU A 739 21.12 15.91 14.22
C GLU A 739 19.59 15.90 14.11
N ASN A 740 18.97 14.72 14.10
CA ASN A 740 17.52 14.59 14.08
C ASN A 740 16.91 14.97 15.43
N ASP A 741 17.55 14.59 16.54
CA ASP A 741 17.13 15.01 17.88
C ASP A 741 17.09 16.53 18.02
N LEU A 742 18.13 17.24 17.55
CA LEU A 742 18.14 18.72 17.55
C LEU A 742 17.06 19.30 16.64
N ASN A 743 16.82 18.68 15.49
CA ASN A 743 15.76 19.09 14.56
C ASN A 743 14.35 18.86 15.12
N ASP A 744 14.18 17.84 15.96
CA ASP A 744 12.94 17.54 16.69
C ASP A 744 12.76 18.44 17.92
N GLY A 745 13.64 19.43 18.11
CA GLY A 745 13.54 20.45 19.15
C GLY A 745 14.22 20.08 20.47
N LYS A 746 14.98 18.98 20.53
CA LYS A 746 15.75 18.65 21.74
C LYS A 746 16.94 19.58 21.93
N THR A 747 17.28 19.82 23.18
CA THR A 747 18.46 20.58 23.62
C THR A 747 19.75 19.75 23.50
N PRO A 748 20.93 20.36 23.37
CA PRO A 748 22.22 19.66 23.40
C PRO A 748 22.40 18.71 24.60
N GLN A 749 21.86 19.09 25.77
CA GLN A 749 21.88 18.30 26.99
C GLN A 749 21.00 17.05 26.89
N GLU A 750 19.83 17.15 26.29
CA GLU A 750 18.95 16.00 26.03
C GLU A 750 19.55 15.05 24.98
N VAL A 751 20.24 15.57 23.97
CA VAL A 751 20.98 14.75 23.00
C VAL A 751 22.12 13.97 23.69
N LEU A 752 22.89 14.65 24.55
CA LEU A 752 23.93 14.00 25.35
C LEU A 752 23.33 12.91 26.25
N SER A 753 22.23 13.20 26.94
CA SER A 753 21.53 12.23 27.80
C SER A 753 21.11 10.97 27.03
N GLY A 754 20.50 11.13 25.85
CA GLY A 754 20.13 10.00 25.00
C GLY A 754 21.35 9.22 24.49
N CYS A 755 22.46 9.90 24.23
CA CYS A 755 23.72 9.24 23.87
C CYS A 755 24.29 8.41 25.03
N MET A 756 24.29 8.95 26.25
CA MET A 756 24.73 8.24 27.46
C MET A 756 23.91 6.97 27.71
N GLU A 757 22.59 7.05 27.54
CA GLU A 757 21.70 5.90 27.68
C GLU A 757 21.98 4.80 26.65
N LEU A 758 22.17 5.17 25.37
CA LEU A 758 22.58 4.21 24.34
C LEU A 758 23.95 3.58 24.64
N VAL A 759 24.93 4.37 25.07
CA VAL A 759 26.26 3.86 25.46
C VAL A 759 26.14 2.87 26.62
N GLN A 760 25.28 3.14 27.61
CA GLN A 760 25.06 2.24 28.73
C GLN A 760 24.48 0.91 28.26
N LEU A 761 23.49 0.92 27.34
CA LEU A 761 22.95 -0.31 26.74
C LEU A 761 24.01 -1.09 25.98
N VAL A 762 24.86 -0.40 25.22
CA VAL A 762 25.96 -1.01 24.47
C VAL A 762 26.95 -1.69 25.43
N LYS A 763 27.42 -0.98 26.47
CA LYS A 763 28.37 -1.53 27.44
C LYS A 763 27.78 -2.67 28.29
N ASN A 764 26.48 -2.63 28.56
CA ASN A 764 25.81 -3.73 29.26
C ASN A 764 25.80 -5.01 28.42
N LYS A 765 25.64 -4.89 27.10
CA LYS A 765 25.61 -6.04 26.18
C LYS A 765 27.01 -6.51 25.79
N TYR A 766 27.94 -5.58 25.59
CA TYR A 766 29.31 -5.84 25.20
C TYR A 766 30.27 -5.09 26.15
N PRO A 767 30.68 -5.71 27.28
CA PRO A 767 31.51 -5.04 28.28
C PRO A 767 32.88 -4.56 27.74
N ASP A 768 33.46 -5.31 26.81
CA ASP A 768 34.81 -5.07 26.26
C ASP A 768 34.80 -4.41 24.88
N ILE A 769 33.66 -3.86 24.43
CA ILE A 769 33.53 -3.26 23.09
C ILE A 769 34.31 -1.96 22.97
N GLU A 770 35.01 -1.79 21.86
CA GLU A 770 35.54 -0.48 21.50
C GLU A 770 34.43 0.45 20.99
N LEU A 771 34.40 1.68 21.50
CA LEU A 771 33.41 2.68 21.12
C LEU A 771 34.06 3.84 20.36
N ALA A 772 33.35 4.29 19.32
CA ALA A 772 33.64 5.54 18.66
C ALA A 772 32.35 6.33 18.40
N LEU A 773 32.45 7.65 18.34
CA LEU A 773 31.38 8.54 17.91
C LEU A 773 31.87 9.45 16.79
N ILE A 774 31.11 9.51 15.69
CA ILE A 774 31.31 10.50 14.65
C ILE A 774 30.61 11.80 15.06
N SER A 775 31.32 12.93 15.02
CA SER A 775 30.74 14.25 15.30
C SER A 775 29.53 14.52 14.40
N LEU A 776 28.49 15.18 14.93
CA LEU A 776 27.38 15.68 14.12
C LEU A 776 27.93 16.55 13.00
N LYS A 777 27.52 16.28 11.75
CA LYS A 777 27.93 17.10 10.60
C LYS A 777 27.11 18.40 10.55
N PRO A 778 27.64 19.48 9.94
CA PRO A 778 26.80 20.59 9.52
C PRO A 778 25.92 20.17 8.33
N SER A 779 24.86 20.90 8.00
CA SER A 779 24.17 20.71 6.71
C SER A 779 23.51 22.01 6.26
N VAL A 780 23.39 22.19 4.94
CA VAL A 780 22.79 23.40 4.35
C VAL A 780 21.33 23.52 4.79
N GLU A 781 20.58 22.41 4.78
CA GLU A 781 19.18 22.38 5.20
C GLU A 781 18.98 22.74 6.69
N ARG A 782 20.01 22.54 7.51
CA ARG A 782 19.97 22.77 8.96
C ARG A 782 20.97 23.83 9.40
N GLU A 783 21.26 24.80 8.54
CA GLU A 783 22.22 25.88 8.84
C GLU A 783 21.83 26.65 10.11
N HIS A 784 20.52 26.81 10.37
CA HIS A 784 20.00 27.44 11.58
C HIS A 784 20.31 26.68 12.88
N LEU A 785 20.64 25.39 12.83
CA LEU A 785 20.98 24.57 14.00
C LEU A 785 22.49 24.51 14.29
N ILE A 786 23.33 25.13 13.47
CA ILE A 786 24.79 25.06 13.59
C ILE A 786 25.31 25.41 15.01
N PRO A 787 24.82 26.47 15.69
CA PRO A 787 25.25 26.76 17.07
C PRO A 787 24.97 25.60 18.04
N LEU A 788 23.79 24.98 17.94
CA LEU A 788 23.40 23.85 18.77
C LEU A 788 24.20 22.59 18.42
N ILE A 789 24.50 22.38 17.12
CA ILE A 789 25.37 21.29 16.65
C ILE A 789 26.78 21.45 17.24
N MET A 790 27.34 22.67 17.26
CA MET A 790 28.65 22.95 17.84
C MET A 790 28.69 22.67 19.34
N GLU A 791 27.68 23.14 20.08
CA GLU A 791 27.56 22.89 21.53
C GLU A 791 27.43 21.38 21.82
N THR A 792 26.57 20.69 21.06
CA THR A 792 26.36 19.24 21.19
C THR A 792 27.63 18.47 20.88
N ASN A 793 28.35 18.82 19.81
CA ASN A 793 29.63 18.20 19.45
C ASN A 793 30.68 18.38 20.54
N LEU A 794 30.76 19.57 21.17
CA LEU A 794 31.66 19.81 22.28
C LEU A 794 31.34 18.90 23.46
N MET A 795 30.07 18.82 23.87
CA MET A 795 29.62 17.96 24.98
C MET A 795 29.89 16.48 24.71
N LEU A 796 29.52 16.00 23.52
CA LEU A 796 29.75 14.62 23.09
C LEU A 796 31.24 14.28 23.02
N SER A 797 32.07 15.21 22.53
CA SER A 797 33.53 15.00 22.48
C SER A 797 34.14 14.85 23.88
N LYS A 798 33.71 15.68 24.83
CA LYS A 798 34.16 15.59 26.22
C LYS A 798 33.76 14.26 26.84
N TYR A 799 32.51 13.84 26.66
CA TYR A 799 32.01 12.57 27.17
C TYR A 799 32.80 11.37 26.62
N PHE A 800 32.98 11.28 25.29
CA PHE A 800 33.71 10.18 24.68
C PHE A 800 35.19 10.16 25.08
N ILE A 801 35.87 11.30 25.00
CA ILE A 801 37.33 11.34 25.24
C ILE A 801 37.64 11.22 26.73
N THR A 802 36.97 11.98 27.58
CA THR A 802 37.39 12.11 29.00
C THR A 802 36.71 11.12 29.93
N GLU A 803 35.45 10.76 29.68
CA GLU A 803 34.68 9.92 30.60
C GLU A 803 34.70 8.46 30.15
N LEU A 804 34.58 8.20 28.85
CA LEU A 804 34.59 6.83 28.32
C LEU A 804 35.98 6.33 27.93
N ASN A 805 36.97 7.21 27.80
CA ASN A 805 38.25 6.93 27.14
C ASN A 805 38.05 6.26 25.76
N ALA A 806 37.07 6.74 25.02
CA ALA A 806 36.62 6.23 23.73
C ALA A 806 36.92 7.22 22.61
N GLN A 807 36.84 6.77 21.35
CA GLN A 807 37.25 7.56 20.21
C GLN A 807 36.18 8.59 19.79
N TYR A 808 36.59 9.83 19.55
CA TYR A 808 35.74 10.86 18.94
C TYR A 808 36.28 11.27 17.57
N ILE A 809 35.49 11.09 16.52
CA ILE A 809 35.87 11.31 15.13
C ILE A 809 35.26 12.63 14.64
N ASN A 810 36.07 13.69 14.62
CA ASN A 810 35.63 15.01 14.19
C ASN A 810 35.62 15.14 12.66
N VAL A 811 34.43 15.03 12.07
CA VAL A 811 34.16 15.35 10.66
C VAL A 811 33.69 16.79 10.49
N PHE A 812 33.04 17.38 11.50
CA PHE A 812 32.44 18.71 11.44
C PHE A 812 33.43 19.79 10.97
N ALA A 813 34.64 19.79 11.51
CA ALA A 813 35.66 20.81 11.21
C ALA A 813 36.08 20.86 9.73
N GLN A 814 35.94 19.75 8.99
CA GLN A 814 36.30 19.68 7.57
C GLN A 814 35.11 20.01 6.65
N MET A 815 33.91 20.16 7.22
CA MET A 815 32.65 20.31 6.48
C MET A 815 32.03 21.70 6.62
N ILE A 816 32.71 22.58 7.35
CA ILE A 816 32.29 23.95 7.63
C ILE A 816 33.35 24.93 7.11
N THR A 817 32.88 26.06 6.58
CA THR A 817 33.72 27.18 6.16
C THR A 817 34.20 27.99 7.37
N THR A 818 35.16 28.89 7.15
CA THR A 818 35.65 29.85 8.17
C THR A 818 34.55 30.74 8.73
N ASP A 819 33.44 30.87 8.00
CA ASP A 819 32.34 31.76 8.30
C ASP A 819 31.17 31.00 8.99
N ASN A 820 31.46 29.81 9.51
CA ASN A 820 30.51 28.89 10.14
C ASN A 820 29.34 28.45 9.24
N ARG A 821 29.55 28.39 7.91
CA ARG A 821 28.56 27.84 6.97
C ARG A 821 28.93 26.45 6.46
N PRO A 822 27.98 25.53 6.30
CA PRO A 822 28.22 24.24 5.65
C PRO A 822 28.78 24.42 4.23
N ILE A 823 29.70 23.56 3.80
CA ILE A 823 30.23 23.54 2.42
C ILE A 823 29.21 22.85 1.50
N PRO A 824 28.46 23.56 0.64
CA PRO A 824 27.31 22.99 -0.09
C PRO A 824 27.68 21.84 -1.03
N GLU A 825 28.90 21.85 -1.56
CA GLU A 825 29.41 20.85 -2.51
C GLU A 825 29.56 19.45 -1.90
N LEU A 826 29.44 19.30 -0.58
CA LEU A 826 29.51 18.02 0.12
C LEU A 826 28.15 17.30 0.20
N TYR A 827 27.05 17.98 -0.14
CA TYR A 827 25.68 17.49 0.03
C TYR A 827 25.00 17.18 -1.30
N LEU A 828 23.95 16.37 -1.25
CA LEU A 828 23.01 16.18 -2.34
C LEU A 828 22.14 17.43 -2.52
N SER A 829 21.26 17.42 -3.52
CA SER A 829 20.38 18.56 -3.81
C SER A 829 19.41 18.90 -2.68
N ASP A 830 19.20 18.00 -1.72
CA ASP A 830 18.41 18.24 -0.51
C ASP A 830 19.15 19.06 0.56
N GLY A 831 20.44 19.34 0.37
CA GLY A 831 21.24 20.11 1.33
C GLY A 831 21.44 19.44 2.69
N LEU A 832 20.99 18.19 2.86
CA LEU A 832 20.99 17.45 4.13
C LEU A 832 21.90 16.22 4.07
N HIS A 833 21.75 15.40 3.03
CA HIS A 833 22.46 14.13 2.91
C HIS A 833 23.76 14.27 2.14
N LEU A 834 24.77 13.48 2.51
CA LEU A 834 26.09 13.55 1.89
C LEU A 834 26.06 13.00 0.47
N ASN A 835 26.76 13.69 -0.42
CA ASN A 835 27.08 13.17 -1.74
C ASN A 835 28.41 12.38 -1.70
N LYS A 836 28.91 11.98 -2.88
CA LYS A 836 30.17 11.25 -3.00
C LYS A 836 31.38 11.99 -2.38
N GLN A 837 31.46 13.31 -2.50
CA GLN A 837 32.55 14.11 -1.92
C GLN A 837 32.45 14.17 -0.40
N GLY A 838 31.23 14.35 0.13
CA GLY A 838 30.98 14.29 1.58
C GLY A 838 31.39 12.95 2.19
N TYR A 839 31.01 11.83 1.57
CA TYR A 839 31.45 10.50 2.03
C TYR A 839 32.94 10.23 1.85
N ALA A 840 33.60 10.82 0.85
CA ALA A 840 35.06 10.70 0.71
C ALA A 840 35.81 11.38 1.87
N LEU A 841 35.30 12.53 2.32
CA LEU A 841 35.81 13.22 3.51
C LEU A 841 35.59 12.38 4.77
N TRP A 842 34.37 11.88 4.99
CA TRP A 842 34.06 10.97 6.10
C TRP A 842 34.95 9.74 6.10
N SER A 843 35.07 9.09 4.94
CA SER A 843 35.92 7.92 4.74
C SER A 843 37.37 8.19 5.14
N THR A 844 37.92 9.35 4.77
CA THR A 844 39.29 9.72 5.09
C THR A 844 39.48 9.94 6.58
N ALA A 845 38.57 10.70 7.22
CA ALA A 845 38.61 10.97 8.65
C ALA A 845 38.46 9.69 9.48
N ILE A 846 37.51 8.83 9.11
CA ILE A 846 37.20 7.59 9.81
C ILE A 846 38.33 6.57 9.60
N LYS A 847 38.87 6.40 8.40
CA LYS A 847 40.03 5.51 8.19
C LYS A 847 41.22 5.89 9.04
N LYS A 848 41.55 7.19 9.07
CA LYS A 848 42.65 7.69 9.89
C LYS A 848 42.42 7.38 11.37
N ALA A 849 41.19 7.53 11.83
CA ALA A 849 40.80 7.21 13.20
C ALA A 849 40.93 5.70 13.49
N LEU A 850 40.44 4.83 12.61
CA LEU A 850 40.52 3.38 12.78
C LEU A 850 41.96 2.85 12.73
N GLN A 851 42.79 3.37 11.82
CA GLN A 851 44.21 2.98 11.71
C GLN A 851 45.05 3.38 12.93
N ALA A 852 44.74 4.53 13.55
CA ALA A 852 45.43 4.98 14.75
C ALA A 852 45.18 4.07 15.96
N ALA A 853 44.05 3.36 16.00
CA ALA A 853 43.75 2.37 17.03
C ALA A 853 44.59 1.09 16.85
N ASP A 854 44.65 0.55 15.63
CA ASP A 854 45.44 -0.66 15.30
C ASP A 854 46.96 -0.47 15.56
N SER A 855 47.45 0.77 15.48
CA SER A 855 48.86 1.10 15.72
C SER A 855 49.26 0.98 17.19
N LEU A 856 48.30 1.18 18.12
CA LEU A 856 48.52 1.11 19.57
C LEU A 856 48.48 -0.33 20.11
N GLU A 857 47.77 -1.24 19.44
CA GLU A 857 47.74 -2.67 19.81
C GLU A 857 48.97 -3.45 19.34
N LEU A 858 49.70 -2.97 18.32
CA LEU A 858 50.92 -3.61 17.80
C LEU A 858 52.21 -3.22 18.58
N GLU A 859 52.14 -2.24 19.48
CA GLU A 859 53.26 -1.78 20.31
C GLU A 859 53.19 -2.23 21.79
N ILE A 860 52.17 -3.01 22.18
CA ILE A 860 52.04 -3.70 23.47
C ILE A 860 52.39 -5.18 23.29
#